data_AF-A0A9D8NT04-F1
#
_entry.id   AF-A0A9D8NT04-F1
#
_cell.length_a   1.000
_cell.length_b   1.000
_cell.length_c   1.000
_cell.angle_alpha   90.00
_cell.angle_beta   90.00
_cell.angle_gamma   90.00
#
_symmetry.space_group_name_H-M   'P 1'
#
loop_
_entity.id
_entity.type
_entity.pdbx_description
1 polymer ?
#
loop_
_entity_poly.entity_id
_entity_poly.type
_entity_poly.pdbx_seq_one_letter_code
_entity_poly.pdbx_strand_id
1 'polypeptide(L)'
;SMRRVRALAMAIKGSERHHDIFESTRVALAALGATADKSPERSEGRIGEGLLKSPERSEGRISSNEGRIAASQEMPLTSFRAPTHANHPLGLVPLGSLFRPELTPDLNDAPLPNADYLAAIRALVTTTDATGQRRSVDLSLLGAEEIGSVYERLLEIEPVISWDPPRFDTPSTAGNERKTTGSYYTPDSLVQAVLDSALDPVIDAALKAAGEHPVARAKSILALRVCDPACGSGHFLVAAARRLGLRLARARALDHEPSPPEVRDALREVISRCIYGVDINPMAVELCQFALWLEALSPGRPLGFLRHHIRCGNSLMGARADRLGQGIPDDAFAPIEGDDRKIASEFKKLNKKEREAKATQGDFFMGGGAKAPDDYLARVRALETDPEETVADIMAKDRAFDDMRQEATYRQVRLRFDVWCAAFAQRKVRGDAGGITTGVLRRVERNPYDISPAHFAEVRRLSEAYRFFHMEAEFPTVFASGGFDCVLGNPPWERIKLQEQEYFAAAGFVEIAEARNAGVRKKLIEALEAENPRAYGAFLEARRAAEAESQFARGSGMFPLCENNDKAYALFAELNRNLTGPTGRTGFIVPTGIATDDTTSSYFRDLTGKRALVSLFDFENREGLFASVDSRFKFCALTATSGGNEAPARIVCFSHQVAELDDPERWFTLSPEEFELLNPNTRTLPIFRGRRDAEITKAIYRRMPVLWREEPEENPWGVSFRQGLFNMAFDSGLFRTEPGEGLVRLYEAKMLHQFDHRWATYETINGEVDSRQLTLEEKQNPAVLAQPQYWVPRSEVDNRLLGRWDKGWLMGWRDICRNTDVRTTIAGIMPMEGVGNKFPLFLIAKNPELAFCFYANLCAFVFDYVTRQKMGGTTLNFFIIKQFPVLPPEAYGKWEGWIRERVLELVYTATDLEPFARDLGHDGPPFPWDPQRRFRLRCELDALFFRLYGVSRDDAAYIMGTFNIMREKEMKEFRTFRTRDEILRVYDGLGPHFSET
;
A
#
# COMPACT_ATOMS: atom_id res chain seq x y z
N SER A 1 15.93 13.03 -22.30
CA SER A 1 17.06 12.08 -22.45
C SER A 1 18.15 12.63 -23.37
N MET A 2 18.01 12.70 -24.70
CA MET A 2 19.10 13.13 -25.63
C MET A 2 19.66 14.55 -25.41
N ARG A 3 18.84 15.53 -25.00
CA ARG A 3 19.33 16.88 -24.68
C ARG A 3 20.17 16.95 -23.40
N ARG A 4 19.95 16.04 -22.44
CA ARG A 4 20.67 15.98 -21.15
C ARG A 4 22.04 15.31 -21.28
N VAL A 5 22.17 14.33 -22.18
CA VAL A 5 23.44 13.62 -22.44
C VAL A 5 24.40 14.46 -23.32
N ARG A 6 23.89 15.10 -24.39
CA ARG A 6 24.65 16.11 -25.15
C ARG A 6 25.17 17.26 -24.28
N ALA A 7 24.42 17.59 -23.23
CA ALA A 7 24.76 18.66 -22.31
C ALA A 7 25.89 18.28 -21.34
N LEU A 8 25.87 17.05 -20.82
CA LEU A 8 26.96 16.50 -20.03
C LEU A 8 28.26 16.41 -20.86
N ALA A 9 28.16 15.96 -22.11
CA ALA A 9 29.30 15.87 -23.03
C ALA A 9 29.89 17.24 -23.43
N MET A 10 29.05 18.29 -23.51
CA MET A 10 29.50 19.66 -23.76
C MET A 10 30.05 20.37 -22.51
N ALA A 11 29.49 20.11 -21.33
CA ALA A 11 30.00 20.64 -20.06
C ALA A 11 31.40 20.09 -19.73
N ILE A 12 31.63 18.80 -20.01
CA ILE A 12 32.97 18.17 -19.90
C ILE A 12 33.97 18.79 -20.89
N LYS A 13 33.53 19.23 -22.08
CA LYS A 13 34.38 19.86 -23.10
C LYS A 13 34.72 21.33 -22.85
N GLY A 14 33.99 22.03 -21.99
CA GLY A 14 34.09 23.49 -21.83
C GLY A 14 34.59 24.01 -20.48
N SER A 15 34.92 23.13 -19.53
CA SER A 15 35.25 23.52 -18.14
C SER A 15 36.76 23.56 -17.89
N GLU A 16 37.33 24.76 -17.77
CA GLU A 16 38.72 25.00 -17.29
C GLU A 16 38.86 24.97 -15.75
N ARG A 17 37.78 24.69 -14.98
CA ARG A 17 37.83 24.69 -13.51
C ARG A 17 37.52 23.33 -12.91
N HIS A 18 38.54 22.76 -12.29
CA HIS A 18 38.64 21.42 -11.72
C HIS A 18 37.69 21.05 -10.56
N HIS A 19 36.79 21.93 -10.10
CA HIS A 19 35.99 21.66 -8.89
C HIS A 19 34.55 21.19 -9.17
N ASP A 20 33.93 21.63 -10.28
CA ASP A 20 32.52 21.32 -10.58
C ASP A 20 32.35 19.99 -11.35
N ILE A 21 33.43 19.49 -11.96
CA ILE A 21 33.50 18.15 -12.56
C ILE A 21 33.39 17.06 -11.46
N PHE A 22 33.84 17.35 -10.23
CA PHE A 22 34.02 16.35 -9.16
C PHE A 22 32.70 15.76 -8.60
N GLU A 23 31.67 16.57 -8.39
CA GLU A 23 30.38 16.07 -7.85
C GLU A 23 29.54 15.35 -8.91
N SER A 24 29.59 15.82 -10.16
CA SER A 24 28.95 15.21 -11.32
C SER A 24 29.49 13.80 -11.64
N THR A 25 30.79 13.63 -11.41
CA THR A 25 31.53 12.40 -11.72
C THR A 25 31.34 11.35 -10.61
N ARG A 26 31.06 11.75 -9.36
CA ARG A 26 30.70 10.84 -8.25
C ARG A 26 29.43 10.05 -8.50
N VAL A 27 28.40 10.66 -9.08
CA VAL A 27 27.14 9.97 -9.35
C VAL A 27 27.25 9.08 -10.59
N ALA A 28 28.01 9.51 -11.60
CA ALA A 28 28.17 8.77 -12.86
C ALA A 28 29.13 7.56 -12.76
N LEU A 29 30.21 7.66 -11.97
CA LEU A 29 31.15 6.55 -11.81
C LEU A 29 30.79 5.58 -10.68
N ALA A 30 29.84 5.90 -9.80
CA ALA A 30 29.31 4.93 -8.83
C ALA A 30 28.67 3.70 -9.51
N ALA A 31 28.28 3.85 -10.79
CA ALA A 31 27.82 2.78 -11.66
C ALA A 31 28.96 1.91 -12.26
N LEU A 32 30.23 2.29 -12.07
CA LEU A 32 31.39 1.66 -12.71
C LEU A 32 32.22 0.88 -11.68
N GLY A 33 31.81 -0.38 -11.48
CA GLY A 33 32.54 -1.35 -10.67
C GLY A 33 33.97 -1.58 -11.20
N ALA A 34 34.95 -1.41 -10.33
CA ALA A 34 36.30 -1.88 -10.52
C ALA A 34 36.69 -2.76 -9.31
N THR A 35 36.70 -4.07 -9.51
CA THR A 35 37.25 -5.04 -8.58
C THR A 35 38.77 -5.09 -8.74
N ALA A 36 39.52 -4.80 -7.68
CA ALA A 36 40.95 -5.08 -7.61
C ALA A 36 41.15 -6.38 -6.81
N ASP A 37 41.52 -7.46 -7.49
CA ASP A 37 41.92 -8.71 -6.85
C ASP A 37 43.40 -8.63 -6.40
N LYS A 38 43.67 -9.16 -5.20
CA LYS A 38 45.00 -9.25 -4.60
C LYS A 38 45.42 -10.73 -4.56
N SER A 39 46.42 -11.10 -5.34
CA SER A 39 47.23 -12.29 -5.05
C SER A 39 48.49 -11.91 -4.25
N PRO A 40 48.74 -12.52 -3.08
CA PRO A 40 50.04 -12.47 -2.43
C PRO A 40 50.75 -13.83 -2.56
N GLU A 41 51.78 -13.90 -3.41
CA GLU A 41 52.83 -14.90 -3.25
C GLU A 41 54.07 -14.20 -2.69
N ARG A 42 54.46 -14.54 -1.45
CA ARG A 42 55.79 -15.10 -1.13
C ARG A 42 56.03 -15.25 0.37
N SER A 43 56.12 -16.52 0.75
CA SER A 43 57.09 -17.17 1.65
C SER A 43 57.47 -16.46 2.95
N GLU A 44 57.07 -17.12 4.04
CA GLU A 44 57.64 -16.98 5.38
C GLU A 44 59.17 -17.15 5.40
N GLY A 45 59.81 -16.28 6.18
CA GLY A 45 61.19 -16.41 6.63
C GLY A 45 61.45 -15.44 7.78
N ARG A 46 61.37 -15.95 9.02
CA ARG A 46 62.04 -15.39 10.21
C ARG A 46 63.53 -15.14 9.85
N ILE A 47 64.28 -14.18 10.37
CA ILE A 47 64.83 -13.96 11.73
C ILE A 47 65.47 -12.53 11.68
N GLY A 48 65.21 -11.58 12.57
CA GLY A 48 66.03 -11.31 13.76
C GLY A 48 66.68 -9.91 13.73
N GLU A 49 66.58 -9.18 14.86
CA GLU A 49 67.51 -8.17 15.41
C GLU A 49 67.98 -7.00 14.51
N GLY A 50 67.97 -5.71 14.89
CA GLY A 50 67.83 -5.01 16.15
C GLY A 50 68.28 -3.55 15.95
N LEU A 51 68.22 -2.77 17.03
CA LEU A 51 68.76 -1.40 17.25
C LEU A 51 67.91 -0.22 16.72
N LEU A 52 67.17 0.51 17.57
CA LEU A 52 67.63 1.55 18.52
C LEU A 52 68.37 2.72 17.87
N LYS A 53 67.65 3.82 17.59
CA LYS A 53 67.79 5.15 18.27
C LYS A 53 67.34 6.30 17.36
N SER A 54 66.44 7.10 17.91
CA SER A 54 66.17 8.52 17.63
C SER A 54 67.33 9.41 18.13
N PRO A 55 67.27 10.75 18.02
CA PRO A 55 66.76 11.64 16.97
C PRO A 55 67.76 12.79 16.64
N GLU A 56 67.32 13.73 15.80
CA GLU A 56 67.65 15.18 15.79
C GLU A 56 68.29 15.77 14.52
N ARG A 57 67.54 16.76 13.97
CA ARG A 57 67.93 18.10 13.50
C ARG A 57 69.19 18.22 12.63
N SER A 58 69.03 18.69 11.39
CA SER A 58 68.93 20.13 11.03
C SER A 58 69.21 20.32 9.53
N GLU A 59 68.40 21.17 8.90
CA GLU A 59 68.75 22.15 7.86
C GLU A 59 69.80 21.82 6.77
N GLY A 60 69.41 21.96 5.50
CA GLY A 60 70.39 22.28 4.45
C GLY A 60 70.05 21.86 3.02
N ARG A 61 69.33 22.74 2.31
CA ARG A 61 69.50 23.12 0.88
C ARG A 61 70.08 22.12 -0.14
N ILE A 62 69.22 21.78 -1.11
CA ILE A 62 69.33 22.07 -2.57
C ILE A 62 70.74 22.05 -3.21
N SER A 63 71.02 21.05 -4.05
CA SER A 63 71.41 21.19 -5.48
C SER A 63 71.45 19.79 -6.14
N SER A 64 70.62 19.53 -7.15
CA SER A 64 70.85 19.66 -8.61
C SER A 64 71.47 18.41 -9.27
N ASN A 65 70.64 17.73 -10.08
CA ASN A 65 70.92 17.07 -11.37
C ASN A 65 69.72 16.16 -11.66
N GLU A 66 68.65 16.63 -12.29
CA GLU A 66 68.57 16.82 -13.75
C GLU A 66 69.39 15.79 -14.54
N GLY A 67 68.68 14.88 -15.20
CA GLY A 67 69.23 14.05 -16.26
C GLY A 67 68.77 12.60 -16.24
N ARG A 68 67.49 12.35 -16.56
CA ARG A 68 66.94 11.19 -17.31
C ARG A 68 65.54 10.76 -16.83
N ILE A 69 64.53 11.59 -17.10
CA ILE A 69 63.19 11.10 -17.47
C ILE A 69 62.65 12.06 -18.54
N ALA A 70 63.22 11.99 -19.73
CA ALA A 70 62.65 12.56 -20.94
C ALA A 70 62.31 11.38 -21.87
N ALA A 71 61.22 10.69 -21.55
CA ALA A 71 60.52 9.74 -22.43
C ALA A 71 59.30 9.14 -21.71
N SER A 72 58.21 9.90 -21.57
CA SER A 72 56.83 9.36 -21.43
C SER A 72 55.81 10.50 -21.47
N GLN A 73 55.78 11.26 -22.56
CA GLN A 73 54.53 11.91 -22.99
C GLN A 73 53.83 10.94 -23.96
N GLU A 74 52.50 10.94 -23.91
CA GLU A 74 51.57 9.99 -24.56
C GLU A 74 51.20 8.75 -23.70
N MET A 75 50.57 9.00 -22.54
CA MET A 75 49.54 8.07 -22.07
C MET A 75 48.26 8.38 -22.87
N PRO A 76 47.66 7.41 -23.58
CA PRO A 76 46.47 7.67 -24.37
C PRO A 76 45.31 8.08 -23.45
N LEU A 77 44.56 9.11 -23.86
CA LEU A 77 43.26 9.45 -23.30
C LEU A 77 42.41 8.17 -23.26
N THR A 78 42.03 7.71 -22.08
CA THR A 78 41.04 6.63 -21.95
C THR A 78 39.71 7.11 -22.52
N SER A 79 39.33 6.57 -23.68
CA SER A 79 37.95 6.69 -24.19
C SER A 79 37.00 5.89 -23.29
N PHE A 80 35.75 6.33 -23.16
CA PHE A 80 34.70 5.65 -22.38
C PHE A 80 34.21 4.32 -23.02
N ARG A 81 35.04 3.67 -23.85
CA ARG A 81 34.72 2.39 -24.47
C ARG A 81 34.80 1.29 -23.43
N ALA A 82 33.64 0.71 -23.13
CA ALA A 82 33.54 -0.39 -22.18
C ALA A 82 34.36 -1.62 -22.60
N PRO A 83 34.76 -2.47 -21.64
CA PRO A 83 35.41 -3.75 -21.91
C PRO A 83 34.46 -4.68 -22.71
N THR A 84 34.53 -4.62 -24.04
CA THR A 84 33.74 -5.51 -24.92
C THR A 84 34.44 -6.83 -25.22
N HIS A 85 35.69 -7.00 -24.77
CA HIS A 85 36.53 -8.17 -25.05
C HIS A 85 36.83 -8.97 -23.80
N ALA A 86 36.86 -10.31 -23.94
CA ALA A 86 37.10 -11.28 -22.87
C ALA A 86 38.48 -11.14 -22.18
N ASN A 87 39.42 -10.41 -22.78
CA ASN A 87 40.76 -10.12 -22.24
C ASN A 87 40.97 -8.61 -22.13
N HIS A 88 40.20 -7.94 -21.28
CA HIS A 88 40.51 -6.55 -20.95
C HIS A 88 41.85 -6.51 -20.20
N PRO A 89 42.83 -5.67 -20.59
CA PRO A 89 44.15 -5.64 -19.96
C PRO A 89 44.15 -5.28 -18.46
N LEU A 90 43.00 -4.86 -17.92
CA LEU A 90 42.78 -4.61 -16.48
C LEU A 90 42.06 -5.75 -15.73
N GLY A 91 41.80 -6.91 -16.38
CA GLY A 91 41.11 -8.04 -15.73
C GLY A 91 39.64 -7.80 -15.39
N LEU A 92 39.00 -6.83 -16.05
CA LEU A 92 37.61 -6.44 -15.78
C LEU A 92 36.63 -7.51 -16.30
N VAL A 93 35.60 -7.81 -15.50
CA VAL A 93 34.47 -8.63 -15.94
C VAL A 93 33.81 -7.93 -17.14
N PRO A 94 33.51 -8.65 -18.23
CA PRO A 94 32.79 -8.05 -19.34
C PRO A 94 31.41 -7.59 -18.89
N LEU A 95 31.18 -6.27 -18.91
CA LEU A 95 29.97 -5.63 -18.37
C LEU A 95 28.73 -5.79 -19.27
N GLY A 96 28.77 -6.73 -20.22
CA GLY A 96 27.63 -7.11 -21.05
C GLY A 96 26.97 -5.94 -21.79
N SER A 97 25.64 -5.95 -21.81
CA SER A 97 24.81 -4.96 -22.52
C SER A 97 24.71 -3.59 -21.83
N LEU A 98 25.21 -3.45 -20.59
CA LEU A 98 25.07 -2.23 -19.76
C LEU A 98 25.75 -1.00 -20.37
N PHE A 99 26.80 -1.20 -21.17
CA PHE A 99 27.55 -0.13 -21.85
C PHE A 99 27.60 -0.33 -23.36
N ARG A 100 26.48 -0.75 -23.94
CA ARG A 100 26.29 -0.78 -25.39
C ARG A 100 26.65 0.59 -25.99
N PRO A 101 27.48 0.66 -27.04
CA PRO A 101 27.80 1.93 -27.69
C PRO A 101 26.55 2.72 -28.11
N GLU A 102 25.46 2.03 -28.43
CA GLU A 102 24.19 2.65 -28.83
C GLU A 102 23.46 3.34 -27.68
N LEU A 103 23.73 2.95 -26.42
CA LEU A 103 23.12 3.55 -25.21
C LEU A 103 23.88 4.80 -24.75
N THR A 104 25.16 4.90 -25.08
CA THR A 104 26.05 5.99 -24.69
C THR A 104 26.70 6.71 -25.88
N PRO A 105 25.95 7.05 -26.95
CA PRO A 105 26.52 7.53 -28.21
C PRO A 105 27.33 8.82 -28.04
N ASP A 106 26.91 9.67 -27.11
CA ASP A 106 27.59 10.94 -26.80
C ASP A 106 28.82 10.75 -25.86
N LEU A 107 28.96 9.61 -25.18
CA LEU A 107 30.07 9.32 -24.24
C LEU A 107 31.15 8.43 -24.85
N ASN A 108 30.83 7.59 -25.83
CA ASN A 108 31.76 6.56 -26.35
C ASN A 108 33.11 7.12 -26.81
N ASP A 109 33.08 8.29 -27.45
CA ASP A 109 34.27 8.96 -27.97
C ASP A 109 34.60 10.24 -27.16
N ALA A 110 33.97 10.42 -25.99
CA ALA A 110 34.27 11.54 -25.11
C ALA A 110 35.63 11.30 -24.40
N PRO A 111 36.57 12.26 -24.47
CA PRO A 111 37.84 12.14 -23.78
C PRO A 111 37.63 12.30 -22.27
N LEU A 112 38.12 11.35 -21.46
CA LEU A 112 38.15 11.46 -20.00
C LEU A 112 39.60 11.57 -19.52
N PRO A 113 40.02 12.72 -18.98
CA PRO A 113 41.35 12.86 -18.41
C PRO A 113 41.58 11.89 -17.23
N ASN A 114 42.76 11.26 -17.17
CA ASN A 114 43.10 10.32 -16.10
C ASN A 114 42.98 10.93 -14.70
N ALA A 115 43.24 12.24 -14.55
CA ALA A 115 43.10 12.94 -13.28
C ALA A 115 41.65 12.94 -12.79
N ASP A 116 40.70 13.22 -13.68
CA ASP A 116 39.27 13.26 -13.37
C ASP A 116 38.73 11.84 -13.14
N TYR A 117 39.20 10.86 -13.91
CA TYR A 117 38.88 9.44 -13.67
C TYR A 117 39.35 8.95 -12.31
N LEU A 118 40.62 9.20 -11.94
CA LEU A 118 41.16 8.80 -10.64
C LEU A 118 40.48 9.55 -9.49
N ALA A 119 40.15 10.82 -9.69
CA ALA A 119 39.37 11.61 -8.74
C ALA A 119 38.00 10.98 -8.47
N ALA A 120 37.31 10.58 -9.53
CA ALA A 120 36.04 9.87 -9.43
C ALA A 120 36.16 8.58 -8.64
N ILE A 121 37.10 7.70 -9.02
CA ILE A 121 37.31 6.42 -8.34
C ILE A 121 37.59 6.65 -6.86
N ARG A 122 38.45 7.62 -6.51
CA ARG A 122 38.73 7.98 -5.11
C ARG A 122 37.47 8.41 -4.37
N ALA A 123 36.61 9.19 -4.99
CA ALA A 123 35.38 9.67 -4.37
C ALA A 123 34.30 8.58 -4.21
N LEU A 124 34.44 7.45 -4.92
CA LEU A 124 33.57 6.27 -4.78
C LEU A 124 34.07 5.31 -3.73
N VAL A 125 35.38 5.10 -3.68
CA VAL A 125 36.00 4.17 -2.73
C VAL A 125 36.34 4.85 -1.41
N THR A 126 36.00 6.13 -1.21
CA THR A 126 36.17 6.82 0.06
C THR A 126 34.95 7.64 0.47
N THR A 127 34.58 7.55 1.74
CA THR A 127 33.55 8.37 2.39
C THR A 127 34.12 9.04 3.63
N THR A 128 33.40 9.99 4.22
CA THR A 128 33.81 10.68 5.45
C THR A 128 32.76 10.43 6.53
N ASP A 129 33.18 9.96 7.70
CA ASP A 129 32.25 9.77 8.81
C ASP A 129 31.87 11.11 9.50
N ALA A 130 30.96 11.05 10.47
CA ALA A 130 30.50 12.22 11.23
C ALA A 130 31.62 12.96 12.00
N THR A 131 32.80 12.35 12.13
CA THR A 131 33.98 12.94 12.78
C THR A 131 34.97 13.56 11.76
N GLY A 132 34.66 13.49 10.47
CA GLY A 132 35.52 14.00 9.39
C GLY A 132 36.67 13.06 9.01
N GLN A 133 36.68 11.81 9.51
CA GLN A 133 37.69 10.83 9.13
C GLN A 133 37.31 10.15 7.82
N ARG A 134 38.24 10.09 6.86
CA ARG A 134 38.04 9.33 5.62
C ARG A 134 38.07 7.83 5.89
N ARG A 135 37.07 7.13 5.39
CA ARG A 135 36.95 5.66 5.43
C ARG A 135 36.89 5.14 4.00
N SER A 136 37.44 3.95 3.79
CA SER A 136 37.27 3.24 2.51
C SER A 136 35.84 2.70 2.41
N VAL A 137 35.24 2.80 1.24
CA VAL A 137 33.99 2.12 0.89
C VAL A 137 34.35 0.78 0.28
N ASP A 138 33.84 -0.31 0.85
CA ASP A 138 33.99 -1.63 0.28
C ASP A 138 32.77 -1.98 -0.57
N LEU A 139 32.90 -1.80 -1.88
CA LEU A 139 31.83 -2.06 -2.83
C LEU A 139 31.51 -3.56 -2.98
N SER A 140 32.37 -4.46 -2.47
CA SER A 140 32.10 -5.89 -2.50
C SER A 140 31.01 -6.32 -1.50
N LEU A 141 30.68 -5.46 -0.54
CA LEU A 141 29.65 -5.68 0.47
C LEU A 141 28.32 -4.97 0.14
N LEU A 142 28.17 -4.42 -1.08
CA LEU A 142 26.92 -3.82 -1.52
C LEU A 142 25.81 -4.88 -1.58
N GLY A 143 24.86 -4.80 -0.66
CA GLY A 143 23.67 -5.63 -0.62
C GLY A 143 22.44 -4.93 -1.19
N ALA A 144 21.31 -5.64 -1.13
CA ALA A 144 20.03 -5.11 -1.59
C ALA A 144 19.56 -3.89 -0.77
N GLU A 145 20.00 -3.74 0.48
CA GLU A 145 19.71 -2.59 1.34
C GLU A 145 20.39 -1.32 0.83
N GLU A 146 21.70 -1.40 0.57
CA GLU A 146 22.47 -0.28 0.04
C GLU A 146 21.94 0.13 -1.34
N ILE A 147 21.62 -0.83 -2.22
CA ILE A 147 21.06 -0.55 -3.55
C ILE A 147 19.67 0.09 -3.45
N GLY A 148 18.82 -0.38 -2.53
CA GLY A 148 17.54 0.24 -2.23
C GLY A 148 17.70 1.70 -1.80
N SER A 149 18.64 1.97 -0.89
CA SER A 149 18.95 3.34 -0.44
C SER A 149 19.48 4.24 -1.55
N VAL A 150 20.26 3.67 -2.49
CA VAL A 150 20.74 4.39 -3.67
C VAL A 150 19.58 4.72 -4.60
N TYR A 151 18.67 3.77 -4.83
CA TYR A 151 17.47 4.01 -5.63
C TYR A 151 16.62 5.15 -5.06
N GLU A 152 16.32 5.09 -3.75
CA GLU A 152 15.54 6.12 -3.06
C GLU A 152 16.21 7.50 -3.19
N ARG A 153 17.52 7.59 -2.98
CA ARG A 153 18.25 8.86 -3.15
C ARG A 153 18.26 9.36 -4.59
N LEU A 154 18.40 8.47 -5.58
CA LEU A 154 18.39 8.85 -6.99
C LEU A 154 17.03 9.41 -7.42
N LEU A 155 15.94 8.99 -6.79
CA LEU A 155 14.61 9.56 -7.01
C LEU A 155 14.44 10.97 -6.42
N GLU A 156 15.31 11.39 -5.47
CA GLU A 156 15.26 12.72 -4.82
C GLU A 156 16.15 13.76 -5.51
N ILE A 157 16.81 13.37 -6.60
CA ILE A 157 17.82 14.18 -7.27
C ILE A 157 17.38 14.45 -8.71
N GLU A 158 17.07 15.72 -9.00
CA GLU A 158 16.96 16.17 -10.38
C GLU A 158 18.28 16.78 -10.86
N PRO A 159 18.92 16.23 -11.91
CA PRO A 159 20.10 16.85 -12.49
C PRO A 159 19.71 18.15 -13.21
N VAL A 160 20.22 19.27 -12.71
CA VAL A 160 20.08 20.60 -13.32
C VAL A 160 21.39 20.97 -14.01
N ILE A 161 21.29 21.33 -15.28
CA ILE A 161 22.43 21.79 -16.07
C ILE A 161 22.28 23.29 -16.27
N SER A 162 23.15 24.05 -15.64
CA SER A 162 23.35 25.47 -15.86
C SER A 162 24.41 25.68 -16.94
N TRP A 163 24.19 26.66 -17.82
CA TRP A 163 25.03 26.86 -19.01
C TRP A 163 25.93 28.09 -18.94
N ASP A 164 25.78 28.92 -17.92
CA ASP A 164 26.56 30.15 -17.74
C ASP A 164 26.74 30.48 -16.24
N PRO A 165 27.84 30.04 -15.61
CA PRO A 165 28.86 29.11 -16.14
C PRO A 165 28.32 27.67 -16.30
N PRO A 166 28.96 26.82 -17.13
CA PRO A 166 28.60 25.40 -17.25
C PRO A 166 28.74 24.70 -15.89
N ARG A 167 27.62 24.33 -15.30
CA ARG A 167 27.52 23.73 -13.96
C ARG A 167 26.49 22.62 -14.02
N PHE A 168 26.83 21.48 -13.43
CA PHE A 168 25.91 20.37 -13.24
C PHE A 168 25.61 20.28 -11.74
N ASP A 169 24.35 20.49 -11.39
CA ASP A 169 23.87 20.40 -10.03
C ASP A 169 22.89 19.26 -9.87
N THR A 170 22.77 18.84 -8.62
CA THR A 170 21.82 17.85 -8.17
C THR A 170 21.04 18.42 -6.98
N PRO A 171 20.27 19.53 -7.18
CA PRO A 171 19.48 20.09 -6.10
C PRO A 171 18.54 19.02 -5.55
N SER A 172 18.57 18.82 -4.23
CA SER A 172 17.66 17.92 -3.54
C SER A 172 16.29 18.58 -3.43
N THR A 173 15.27 17.96 -4.02
CA THR A 173 13.85 18.25 -3.78
C THR A 173 13.44 17.64 -2.44
N ALA A 174 14.05 18.11 -1.35
CA ALA A 174 13.84 17.57 -0.02
C ALA A 174 12.34 17.56 0.34
N GLY A 175 11.77 16.35 0.49
CA GLY A 175 10.52 16.11 1.22
C GLY A 175 9.28 15.70 0.42
N ASN A 176 9.23 15.87 -0.91
CA ASN A 176 7.99 15.61 -1.67
C ASN A 176 8.03 14.39 -2.61
N GLU A 177 9.16 14.04 -3.22
CA GLU A 177 9.20 12.90 -4.16
C GLU A 177 9.11 11.51 -3.50
N ARG A 178 9.43 11.43 -2.21
CA ARG A 178 9.24 10.22 -1.38
C ARG A 178 7.78 9.78 -1.30
N LYS A 179 6.85 10.73 -1.30
CA LYS A 179 5.41 10.44 -1.25
C LYS A 179 4.80 10.19 -2.63
N THR A 180 5.35 10.79 -3.68
CA THR A 180 4.80 10.65 -5.05
C THR A 180 5.25 9.39 -5.78
N THR A 181 6.38 8.77 -5.40
CA THR A 181 6.86 7.53 -6.05
C THR A 181 6.42 6.25 -5.34
N GLY A 182 6.03 6.33 -4.06
CA GLY A 182 5.60 5.16 -3.28
C GLY A 182 6.62 4.06 -3.06
N SER A 183 7.88 4.33 -3.36
CA SER A 183 8.96 3.38 -3.21
C SER A 183 9.47 3.40 -1.77
N TYR A 184 9.10 2.37 -1.00
CA TYR A 184 9.60 2.15 0.36
C TYR A 184 10.51 0.93 0.38
N TYR A 185 11.75 1.09 0.85
CA TYR A 185 12.60 -0.05 1.17
C TYR A 185 11.88 -1.00 2.14
N THR A 186 11.84 -2.28 1.79
CA THR A 186 11.14 -3.31 2.57
C THR A 186 12.15 -4.02 3.48
N PRO A 187 11.94 -4.06 4.81
CA PRO A 187 12.81 -4.81 5.71
C PRO A 187 12.94 -6.28 5.33
N ASP A 188 14.16 -6.81 5.36
CA ASP A 188 14.46 -8.21 5.00
C ASP A 188 13.63 -9.20 5.83
N SER A 189 13.43 -8.95 7.13
CA SER A 189 12.61 -9.81 7.99
C SER A 189 11.16 -9.98 7.49
N LEU A 190 10.55 -8.93 6.91
CA LEU A 190 9.21 -9.01 6.33
C LEU A 190 9.23 -9.75 5.00
N VAL A 191 10.27 -9.55 4.18
CA VAL A 191 10.47 -10.30 2.94
C VAL A 191 10.59 -11.79 3.23
N GLN A 192 11.45 -12.17 4.19
CA GLN A 192 11.61 -13.57 4.58
C GLN A 192 10.28 -14.17 5.06
N ALA A 193 9.53 -13.46 5.90
CA ALA A 193 8.22 -13.93 6.37
C ALA A 193 7.23 -14.18 5.22
N VAL A 194 7.23 -13.35 4.17
CA VAL A 194 6.42 -13.56 2.97
C VAL A 194 6.93 -14.74 2.14
N LEU A 195 8.25 -14.88 1.96
CA LEU A 195 8.85 -16.00 1.23
C LEU A 195 8.55 -17.34 1.91
N ASP A 196 8.60 -17.39 3.24
CA ASP A 196 8.33 -18.60 4.03
C ASP A 196 6.89 -19.10 3.82
N SER A 197 5.90 -18.21 3.69
CA SER A 197 4.50 -18.59 3.46
C SER A 197 4.13 -18.76 1.98
N ALA A 198 4.77 -18.02 1.08
CA ALA A 198 4.42 -17.98 -0.35
C ALA A 198 5.34 -18.83 -1.24
N LEU A 199 6.66 -18.69 -1.12
CA LEU A 199 7.62 -19.31 -2.04
C LEU A 199 8.08 -20.70 -1.59
N ASP A 200 8.46 -20.85 -0.32
CA ASP A 200 8.97 -22.13 0.19
C ASP A 200 8.01 -23.30 -0.04
N PRO A 201 6.68 -23.16 0.18
CA PRO A 201 5.73 -24.23 -0.09
C PRO A 201 5.60 -24.57 -1.59
N VAL A 202 5.84 -23.62 -2.49
CA VAL A 202 5.87 -23.85 -3.94
C VAL A 202 7.11 -24.66 -4.31
N ILE A 203 8.28 -24.31 -3.74
CA ILE A 203 9.53 -25.06 -3.92
C ILE A 203 9.38 -26.49 -3.38
N ASP A 204 8.82 -26.63 -2.18
CA ASP A 204 8.61 -27.93 -1.52
C ASP A 204 7.67 -28.82 -2.32
N ALA A 205 6.57 -28.26 -2.85
CA ALA A 205 5.65 -29.00 -3.71
C ALA A 205 6.32 -29.48 -5.00
N ALA A 206 7.12 -28.62 -5.66
CA ALA A 206 7.87 -28.99 -6.87
C ALA A 206 8.88 -30.10 -6.60
N LEU A 207 9.63 -30.01 -5.50
CA LEU A 207 10.60 -31.02 -5.10
C LEU A 207 9.94 -32.34 -4.70
N LYS A 208 8.80 -32.28 -4.00
CA LYS A 208 8.02 -33.47 -3.65
C LYS A 208 7.52 -34.19 -4.90
N ALA A 209 7.01 -33.44 -5.89
CA ALA A 209 6.55 -34.00 -7.15
C ALA A 209 7.68 -34.61 -8.00
N ALA A 210 8.89 -34.06 -7.92
CA ALA A 210 10.07 -34.56 -8.63
C ALA A 210 10.69 -35.84 -8.03
N GLY A 211 10.32 -36.20 -6.80
CA GLY A 211 10.90 -37.33 -6.06
C GLY A 211 12.33 -37.04 -5.58
N GLU A 212 13.12 -38.10 -5.40
CA GLU A 212 14.48 -38.01 -4.82
C GLU A 212 15.59 -37.86 -5.87
N HIS A 213 15.28 -38.06 -7.16
CA HIS A 213 16.32 -38.04 -8.20
C HIS A 213 16.92 -36.62 -8.39
N PRO A 214 18.24 -36.43 -8.25
CA PRO A 214 18.88 -35.10 -8.17
C PRO A 214 18.61 -34.23 -9.39
N VAL A 215 18.74 -34.82 -10.59
CA VAL A 215 18.50 -34.12 -11.86
C VAL A 215 17.04 -33.71 -12.01
N ALA A 216 16.11 -34.54 -11.54
CA ALA A 216 14.68 -34.24 -11.62
C ALA A 216 14.32 -33.09 -10.67
N ARG A 217 14.89 -33.10 -9.47
CA ARG A 217 14.74 -32.03 -8.45
C ARG A 217 15.34 -30.70 -8.91
N ALA A 218 16.54 -30.73 -9.49
CA ALA A 218 17.16 -29.53 -10.06
C ALA A 218 16.30 -28.95 -11.20
N LYS A 219 15.80 -29.83 -12.09
CA LYS A 219 14.91 -29.43 -13.19
C LYS A 219 13.58 -28.87 -12.68
N SER A 220 13.00 -29.42 -11.60
CA SER A 220 11.75 -28.91 -11.05
C SER A 220 11.90 -27.52 -10.44
N ILE A 221 13.03 -27.22 -9.77
CA ILE A 221 13.30 -25.86 -9.28
C ILE A 221 13.47 -24.89 -10.45
N LEU A 222 14.27 -25.25 -11.46
CA LEU A 222 14.51 -24.40 -12.63
C LEU A 222 13.29 -24.19 -13.53
N ALA A 223 12.21 -24.94 -13.31
CA ALA A 223 10.93 -24.77 -14.00
C ALA A 223 9.99 -23.77 -13.31
N LEU A 224 10.31 -23.36 -12.07
CA LEU A 224 9.50 -22.41 -11.30
C LEU A 224 9.64 -21.00 -11.87
N ARG A 225 8.53 -20.26 -11.86
CA ARG A 225 8.42 -18.88 -12.33
C ARG A 225 7.93 -17.98 -11.21
N VAL A 226 8.78 -17.07 -10.76
CA VAL A 226 8.52 -16.13 -9.67
C VAL A 226 8.50 -14.71 -10.23
N CYS A 227 7.44 -13.96 -9.94
CA CYS A 227 7.24 -12.62 -10.48
C CYS A 227 6.99 -11.57 -9.40
N ASP A 228 7.49 -10.35 -9.63
CA ASP A 228 7.04 -9.14 -8.94
C ASP A 228 6.57 -8.11 -10.00
N PRO A 229 5.26 -7.81 -10.09
CA PRO A 229 4.71 -6.93 -11.13
C PRO A 229 4.86 -5.43 -10.80
N ALA A 230 5.47 -5.08 -9.67
CA ALA A 230 5.87 -3.73 -9.29
C ALA A 230 7.23 -3.80 -8.56
N CYS A 231 8.24 -4.31 -9.25
CA CYS A 231 9.44 -4.83 -8.61
C CYS A 231 10.35 -3.79 -7.97
N GLY A 232 10.20 -2.50 -8.30
CA GLY A 232 11.09 -1.46 -7.81
C GLY A 232 12.55 -1.79 -8.12
N SER A 233 13.43 -1.64 -7.13
CA SER A 233 14.84 -2.02 -7.20
C SER A 233 15.11 -3.54 -7.15
N GLY A 234 14.07 -4.38 -7.11
CA GLY A 234 14.19 -5.84 -7.20
C GLY A 234 14.40 -6.56 -5.86
N HIS A 235 14.12 -5.93 -4.72
CA HIS A 235 14.42 -6.48 -3.40
C HIS A 235 13.78 -7.86 -3.14
N PHE A 236 12.49 -8.03 -3.45
CA PHE A 236 11.81 -9.33 -3.38
C PHE A 236 12.38 -10.36 -4.35
N LEU A 237 12.73 -9.93 -5.57
CA LEU A 237 13.27 -10.80 -6.61
C LEU A 237 14.67 -11.32 -6.25
N VAL A 238 15.52 -10.46 -5.68
CA VAL A 238 16.84 -10.85 -5.15
C VAL A 238 16.69 -11.88 -4.03
N ALA A 239 15.79 -11.64 -3.07
CA ALA A 239 15.56 -12.57 -1.97
C ALA A 239 15.00 -13.91 -2.45
N ALA A 240 14.04 -13.89 -3.39
CA ALA A 240 13.50 -15.09 -4.02
C ALA A 240 14.57 -15.87 -4.80
N ALA A 241 15.43 -15.16 -5.55
CA ALA A 241 16.55 -15.74 -6.27
C ALA A 241 17.52 -16.46 -5.34
N ARG A 242 17.93 -15.81 -4.23
CA ARG A 242 18.79 -16.42 -3.20
C ARG A 242 18.17 -17.68 -2.62
N ARG A 243 16.86 -17.64 -2.28
CA ARG A 243 16.12 -18.79 -1.73
C ARG A 243 16.12 -19.96 -2.73
N LEU A 244 15.74 -19.71 -3.99
CA LEU A 244 15.74 -20.73 -5.05
C LEU A 244 17.15 -21.25 -5.37
N GLY A 245 18.16 -20.37 -5.44
CA GLY A 245 19.56 -20.72 -5.73
C GLY A 245 20.14 -21.65 -4.68
N LEU A 246 19.92 -21.37 -3.39
CA LEU A 246 20.32 -22.25 -2.30
C LEU A 246 19.62 -23.61 -2.38
N ARG A 247 18.32 -23.63 -2.65
CA ARG A 247 17.53 -24.87 -2.81
C ARG A 247 18.00 -25.69 -4.02
N LEU A 248 18.38 -25.04 -5.11
CA LEU A 248 18.93 -25.69 -6.31
C LEU A 248 20.32 -26.27 -6.05
N ALA A 249 21.21 -25.52 -5.40
CA ALA A 249 22.54 -26.00 -5.03
C ALA A 249 22.43 -27.24 -4.12
N ARG A 250 21.56 -27.21 -3.11
CA ARG A 250 21.28 -28.37 -2.24
C ARG A 250 20.70 -29.55 -3.00
N ALA A 251 19.78 -29.31 -3.95
CA ALA A 251 19.20 -30.37 -4.77
C ALA A 251 20.25 -31.08 -5.67
N ARG A 252 21.36 -30.40 -5.99
CA ARG A 252 22.48 -30.94 -6.77
C ARG A 252 23.56 -31.60 -5.91
N ALA A 253 23.85 -31.04 -4.73
CA ALA A 253 24.95 -31.48 -3.86
C ALA A 253 24.70 -32.84 -3.18
N LEU A 254 23.44 -33.18 -2.86
CA LEU A 254 22.98 -34.43 -2.23
C LEU A 254 23.64 -34.79 -0.87
N ASP A 255 24.95 -35.09 -0.88
CA ASP A 255 25.70 -35.70 0.22
C ASP A 255 26.63 -34.71 0.94
N HIS A 256 26.73 -33.45 0.46
CA HIS A 256 27.52 -32.39 1.10
C HIS A 256 26.75 -31.06 1.15
N GLU A 257 27.16 -30.18 2.07
CA GLU A 257 26.66 -28.80 2.07
C GLU A 257 27.28 -28.04 0.88
N PRO A 258 26.49 -27.39 0.02
CA PRO A 258 27.00 -26.73 -1.17
C PRO A 258 27.99 -25.61 -0.81
N SER A 259 29.12 -25.61 -1.52
CA SER A 259 30.15 -24.58 -1.41
C SER A 259 29.65 -23.23 -1.96
N PRO A 260 30.24 -22.09 -1.54
CA PRO A 260 29.86 -20.78 -2.05
C PRO A 260 29.89 -20.64 -3.59
N PRO A 261 30.87 -21.24 -4.33
CA PRO A 261 30.82 -21.29 -5.79
C PRO A 261 29.58 -22.03 -6.34
N GLU A 262 29.23 -23.19 -5.78
CA GLU A 262 28.06 -23.97 -6.22
C GLU A 262 26.75 -23.21 -6.01
N VAL A 263 26.63 -22.48 -4.90
CA VAL A 263 25.48 -21.60 -4.64
C VAL A 263 25.44 -20.45 -5.64
N ARG A 264 26.57 -19.81 -5.96
CA ARG A 264 26.63 -18.73 -6.96
C ARG A 264 26.26 -19.21 -8.36
N ASP A 265 26.73 -20.39 -8.77
CA ASP A 265 26.39 -20.95 -10.07
C ASP A 265 24.90 -21.32 -10.16
N ALA A 266 24.34 -21.91 -9.10
CA ALA A 266 22.90 -22.17 -9.01
C ALA A 266 22.08 -20.88 -9.03
N LEU A 267 22.51 -19.85 -8.30
CA LEU A 267 21.86 -18.54 -8.25
C LEU A 267 21.83 -17.86 -9.62
N ARG A 268 22.94 -17.92 -10.37
CA ARG A 268 23.03 -17.40 -11.73
C ARG A 268 22.01 -18.06 -12.68
N GLU A 269 21.87 -19.38 -12.61
CA GLU A 269 20.88 -20.11 -13.41
C GLU A 269 19.44 -19.76 -13.02
N VAL A 270 19.16 -19.66 -11.72
CA VAL A 270 17.85 -19.24 -11.21
C VAL A 270 17.47 -17.85 -11.70
N ILE A 271 18.40 -16.89 -11.64
CA ILE A 271 18.15 -15.51 -12.07
C ILE A 271 17.85 -15.46 -13.58
N SER A 272 18.56 -16.24 -14.39
CA SER A 272 18.34 -16.30 -15.84
C SER A 272 17.00 -16.97 -16.21
N ARG A 273 16.49 -17.93 -15.41
CA ARG A 273 15.34 -18.79 -15.80
C ARG A 273 14.05 -18.59 -15.02
N CYS A 274 14.14 -18.20 -13.75
CA CYS A 274 13.02 -18.29 -12.82
C CYS A 274 12.46 -16.92 -12.39
N ILE A 275 13.23 -15.84 -12.53
CA ILE A 275 12.95 -14.55 -11.90
C ILE A 275 12.41 -13.55 -12.92
N TYR A 276 11.20 -13.04 -12.70
CA TYR A 276 10.49 -12.10 -13.57
C TYR A 276 10.13 -10.84 -12.78
N GLY A 277 10.17 -9.68 -13.44
CA GLY A 277 9.92 -8.39 -12.80
C GLY A 277 9.35 -7.38 -13.77
N VAL A 278 8.40 -6.57 -13.31
CA VAL A 278 7.85 -5.46 -14.08
C VAL A 278 7.83 -4.20 -13.23
N ASP A 279 8.24 -3.07 -13.80
CA ASP A 279 8.06 -1.77 -13.16
C ASP A 279 7.75 -0.68 -14.20
N ILE A 280 6.94 0.30 -13.83
CA ILE A 280 6.59 1.42 -14.71
C ILE A 280 7.76 2.41 -14.86
N ASN A 281 8.62 2.50 -13.85
CA ASN A 281 9.78 3.37 -13.82
C ASN A 281 10.98 2.68 -14.50
N PRO A 282 11.47 3.19 -15.64
CA PRO A 282 12.61 2.58 -16.33
C PRO A 282 13.87 2.52 -15.46
N MET A 283 14.08 3.47 -14.54
CA MET A 283 15.23 3.44 -13.63
C MET A 283 15.14 2.29 -12.63
N ALA A 284 13.94 1.97 -12.14
CA ALA A 284 13.72 0.84 -11.25
C ALA A 284 14.11 -0.48 -11.92
N VAL A 285 13.69 -0.66 -13.18
CA VAL A 285 14.02 -1.83 -14.02
C VAL A 285 15.53 -1.99 -14.20
N GLU A 286 16.27 -0.91 -14.47
CA GLU A 286 17.73 -0.96 -14.59
C GLU A 286 18.39 -1.33 -13.26
N LEU A 287 17.94 -0.75 -12.14
CA LEU A 287 18.47 -1.06 -10.82
C LEU A 287 18.15 -2.48 -10.35
N CYS A 288 16.97 -2.99 -10.69
CA CYS A 288 16.60 -4.38 -10.47
C CYS A 288 17.53 -5.33 -11.23
N GLN A 289 17.81 -5.05 -12.50
CA GLN A 289 18.76 -5.86 -13.28
C GLN A 289 20.16 -5.80 -12.68
N PHE A 290 20.61 -4.62 -12.28
CA PHE A 290 21.90 -4.43 -11.62
C PHE A 290 22.01 -5.20 -10.30
N ALA A 291 20.99 -5.14 -9.44
CA ALA A 291 20.95 -5.87 -8.19
C ALA A 291 21.04 -7.39 -8.41
N LEU A 292 20.26 -7.93 -9.36
CA LEU A 292 20.31 -9.35 -9.72
C LEU A 292 21.69 -9.75 -10.27
N TRP A 293 22.34 -8.89 -11.05
CA TRP A 293 23.69 -9.15 -11.55
C TRP A 293 24.76 -9.18 -10.47
N LEU A 294 24.69 -8.30 -9.47
CA LEU A 294 25.64 -8.31 -8.35
C LEU A 294 25.56 -9.62 -7.56
N GLU A 295 24.36 -10.15 -7.38
CA GLU A 295 24.13 -11.45 -6.74
C GLU A 295 24.67 -12.63 -7.58
N ALA A 296 24.54 -12.53 -8.90
CA ALA A 296 24.94 -13.57 -9.86
C ALA A 296 26.40 -13.47 -10.34
N LEU A 297 27.20 -12.56 -9.76
CA LEU A 297 28.55 -12.26 -10.24
C LEU A 297 29.47 -13.47 -10.03
N SER A 298 30.07 -13.96 -11.12
CA SER A 298 31.03 -15.05 -11.10
C SER A 298 32.30 -14.65 -11.85
N PRO A 299 33.49 -14.71 -11.23
CA PRO A 299 34.74 -14.31 -11.88
C PRO A 299 34.96 -15.00 -13.23
N GLY A 300 35.33 -14.23 -14.24
CA GLY A 300 35.60 -14.74 -15.60
C GLY A 300 34.37 -15.02 -16.47
N ARG A 301 33.13 -14.88 -15.96
CA ARG A 301 31.88 -15.03 -16.72
C ARG A 301 31.19 -13.68 -16.94
N PRO A 302 30.52 -13.45 -18.08
CA PRO A 302 29.82 -12.18 -18.35
C PRO A 302 28.59 -12.00 -17.45
N LEU A 303 28.00 -10.81 -17.39
CA LEU A 303 26.68 -10.62 -16.78
C LEU A 303 25.59 -11.35 -17.60
N GLY A 304 24.64 -12.01 -16.93
CA GLY A 304 23.58 -12.79 -17.58
C GLY A 304 22.54 -11.94 -18.31
N PHE A 305 21.76 -12.54 -19.22
CA PHE A 305 20.78 -11.78 -20.02
C PHE A 305 19.41 -11.70 -19.32
N LEU A 306 18.98 -10.49 -18.90
CA LEU A 306 17.75 -10.31 -18.09
C LEU A 306 16.59 -9.58 -18.79
N ARG A 307 16.83 -8.97 -19.96
CA ARG A 307 15.85 -8.09 -20.64
C ARG A 307 14.54 -8.77 -21.04
N HIS A 308 14.51 -10.10 -21.10
CA HIS A 308 13.29 -10.86 -21.43
C HIS A 308 12.42 -11.13 -20.21
N HIS A 309 12.96 -11.05 -18.99
CA HIS A 309 12.24 -11.30 -17.73
C HIS A 309 12.01 -10.03 -16.90
N ILE A 310 12.93 -9.07 -16.94
CA ILE A 310 12.83 -7.80 -16.22
C ILE A 310 12.45 -6.70 -17.20
N ARG A 311 11.23 -6.15 -17.06
CA ARG A 311 10.57 -5.36 -18.10
C ARG A 311 10.02 -4.04 -17.59
N CYS A 312 10.05 -3.02 -18.45
CA CYS A 312 9.41 -1.74 -18.15
C CYS A 312 7.99 -1.68 -18.73
N GLY A 313 7.01 -1.34 -17.89
CA GLY A 313 5.61 -1.18 -18.30
C GLY A 313 4.64 -0.93 -17.14
N ASN A 314 3.44 -0.46 -17.46
CA ASN A 314 2.34 -0.29 -16.50
C ASN A 314 1.57 -1.60 -16.36
N SER A 315 1.89 -2.36 -15.31
CA SER A 315 1.24 -3.64 -14.99
C SER A 315 -0.28 -3.54 -14.73
N LEU A 316 -0.78 -2.35 -14.36
CA LEU A 316 -2.21 -2.12 -14.16
C LEU A 316 -2.96 -1.76 -15.46
N MET A 317 -2.24 -1.39 -16.52
CA MET A 317 -2.82 -1.11 -17.85
C MET A 317 -2.38 -2.14 -18.89
N GLY A 318 -3.05 -3.30 -18.87
CA GLY A 318 -2.83 -4.37 -19.83
C GLY A 318 -4.10 -5.17 -20.11
N ALA A 319 -4.33 -5.52 -21.38
CA ALA A 319 -5.40 -6.44 -21.77
C ALA A 319 -4.98 -7.92 -21.62
N ARG A 320 -5.99 -8.79 -21.54
CA ARG A 320 -5.88 -10.26 -21.54
C ARG A 320 -6.64 -10.85 -22.73
N ALA A 321 -6.19 -12.00 -23.23
CA ALA A 321 -6.79 -12.67 -24.37
C ALA A 321 -8.30 -12.90 -24.22
N ASP A 322 -8.75 -13.28 -23.02
CA ASP A 322 -10.15 -13.54 -22.70
C ASP A 322 -11.06 -12.30 -22.78
N ARG A 323 -10.49 -11.10 -22.64
CA ARG A 323 -11.20 -9.81 -22.77
C ARG A 323 -11.33 -9.36 -24.21
N LEU A 324 -10.34 -9.61 -25.07
CA LEU A 324 -10.40 -9.25 -26.50
C LEU A 324 -11.61 -9.89 -27.19
N GLY A 325 -11.90 -11.16 -26.87
CA GLY A 325 -13.04 -11.89 -27.42
C GLY A 325 -14.39 -11.22 -27.14
N GLN A 326 -14.52 -10.48 -26.04
CA GLN A 326 -15.76 -9.80 -25.63
C GLN A 326 -15.96 -8.44 -26.32
N GLY A 327 -14.97 -7.96 -27.07
CA GLY A 327 -14.94 -6.61 -27.63
C GLY A 327 -14.52 -5.56 -26.59
N ILE A 328 -14.67 -4.28 -26.94
CA ILE A 328 -14.32 -3.16 -26.07
C ILE A 328 -15.54 -2.82 -25.18
N PRO A 329 -15.38 -2.74 -23.85
CA PRO A 329 -16.45 -2.32 -22.94
C PRO A 329 -16.98 -0.92 -23.26
N ASP A 330 -18.28 -0.69 -23.09
CA ASP A 330 -18.88 0.62 -23.37
C ASP A 330 -18.41 1.71 -22.39
N ASP A 331 -17.92 1.29 -21.22
CA ASP A 331 -17.41 2.20 -20.19
C ASP A 331 -16.08 2.85 -20.59
N ALA A 332 -15.34 2.29 -21.55
CA ALA A 332 -14.19 2.96 -22.19
C ALA A 332 -14.57 4.30 -22.85
N PHE A 333 -15.86 4.49 -23.15
CA PHE A 333 -16.39 5.69 -23.80
C PHE A 333 -17.09 6.66 -22.85
N ALA A 334 -17.02 6.44 -21.53
CA ALA A 334 -17.42 7.48 -20.57
C ALA A 334 -16.48 8.70 -20.71
N PRO A 335 -17.01 9.94 -20.63
CA PRO A 335 -16.19 11.14 -20.82
C PRO A 335 -15.26 11.35 -19.61
N ILE A 336 -13.99 11.59 -19.89
CA ILE A 336 -12.96 12.01 -18.93
C ILE A 336 -12.40 13.39 -19.33
N GLU A 337 -11.44 13.91 -18.58
CA GLU A 337 -10.87 15.24 -18.74
C GLU A 337 -10.47 15.58 -20.18
N GLY A 338 -11.08 16.63 -20.75
CA GLY A 338 -10.82 17.09 -22.11
C GLY A 338 -11.53 16.29 -23.22
N ASP A 339 -12.52 15.45 -22.88
CA ASP A 339 -13.43 14.82 -23.85
C ASP A 339 -14.66 15.70 -24.17
N ASP A 340 -15.16 15.60 -25.39
CA ASP A 340 -16.48 16.13 -25.76
C ASP A 340 -17.56 15.09 -25.41
N ARG A 341 -18.50 15.45 -24.52
CA ARG A 341 -19.56 14.55 -24.05
C ARG A 341 -20.45 14.02 -25.18
N LYS A 342 -20.70 14.81 -26.22
CA LYS A 342 -21.51 14.41 -27.37
C LYS A 342 -20.76 13.38 -28.20
N ILE A 343 -19.48 13.63 -28.50
CA ILE A 343 -18.65 12.69 -29.26
C ILE A 343 -18.42 11.39 -28.49
N ALA A 344 -18.15 11.47 -27.18
CA ALA A 344 -18.08 10.30 -26.31
C ALA A 344 -19.35 9.44 -26.40
N SER A 345 -20.53 10.07 -26.38
CA SER A 345 -21.81 9.36 -26.56
C SER A 345 -21.97 8.76 -27.96
N GLU A 346 -21.48 9.41 -29.02
CA GLU A 346 -21.51 8.89 -30.38
C GLU A 346 -20.63 7.65 -30.51
N PHE A 347 -19.40 7.69 -29.99
CA PHE A 347 -18.50 6.53 -29.97
C PHE A 347 -19.07 5.39 -29.12
N LYS A 348 -19.67 5.68 -27.97
CA LYS A 348 -20.34 4.67 -27.13
C LYS A 348 -21.44 3.95 -27.90
N LYS A 349 -22.29 4.68 -28.63
CA LYS A 349 -23.37 4.10 -29.45
C LYS A 349 -22.83 3.25 -30.60
N LEU A 350 -21.78 3.73 -31.27
CA LEU A 350 -21.12 2.99 -32.35
C LEU A 350 -20.51 1.68 -31.81
N ASN A 351 -19.73 1.76 -30.73
CA ASN A 351 -19.12 0.60 -30.09
C ASN A 351 -20.15 -0.43 -29.65
N LYS A 352 -21.23 0.01 -29.00
CA LYS A 352 -22.32 -0.87 -28.58
C LYS A 352 -22.93 -1.62 -29.77
N LYS A 353 -23.24 -0.91 -30.86
CA LYS A 353 -23.75 -1.51 -32.10
C LYS A 353 -22.78 -2.53 -32.68
N GLU A 354 -21.48 -2.22 -32.70
CA GLU A 354 -20.44 -3.12 -33.22
C GLU A 354 -20.21 -4.35 -32.34
N ARG A 355 -20.34 -4.22 -31.02
CA ARG A 355 -20.23 -5.33 -30.06
C ARG A 355 -21.44 -6.25 -30.09
N GLU A 356 -22.64 -5.70 -30.28
CA GLU A 356 -23.91 -6.44 -30.35
C GLU A 356 -24.19 -7.05 -31.74
N ALA A 357 -23.57 -6.53 -32.80
CA ALA A 357 -23.62 -7.16 -34.11
C ALA A 357 -23.08 -8.58 -33.98
N LYS A 358 -23.92 -9.59 -34.26
CA LYS A 358 -23.60 -11.01 -34.10
C LYS A 358 -22.19 -11.28 -34.65
N ALA A 359 -21.28 -11.66 -33.75
CA ALA A 359 -19.99 -12.23 -34.08
C ALA A 359 -20.22 -13.26 -35.20
N THR A 360 -19.56 -13.07 -36.35
CA THR A 360 -19.71 -14.02 -37.45
C THR A 360 -19.13 -15.37 -37.00
N GLN A 361 -19.50 -16.48 -37.65
CA GLN A 361 -19.00 -17.81 -37.29
C GLN A 361 -17.45 -17.84 -37.21
N GLY A 362 -16.75 -17.02 -38.00
CA GLY A 362 -15.30 -16.82 -37.94
C GLY A 362 -14.77 -16.05 -36.71
N ASP A 363 -15.56 -15.15 -36.12
CA ASP A 363 -15.17 -14.43 -34.89
C ASP A 363 -15.20 -15.37 -33.65
N PHE A 364 -15.98 -16.46 -33.70
CA PHE A 364 -16.01 -17.51 -32.66
C PHE A 364 -14.82 -18.49 -32.76
N PHE A 365 -14.36 -18.82 -33.97
CA PHE A 365 -13.13 -19.60 -34.19
C PHE A 365 -11.86 -18.80 -33.87
N MET A 366 -11.88 -17.48 -34.08
CA MET A 366 -10.79 -16.56 -33.72
C MET A 366 -10.74 -16.21 -32.22
N GLY A 367 -11.76 -16.57 -31.44
CA GLY A 367 -11.75 -16.48 -29.98
C GLY A 367 -10.68 -17.37 -29.30
N GLY A 368 -10.08 -18.32 -30.05
CA GLY A 368 -8.87 -19.06 -29.65
C GLY A 368 -7.55 -18.41 -30.09
N GLY A 369 -7.60 -17.23 -30.73
CA GLY A 369 -6.53 -16.65 -31.56
C GLY A 369 -5.60 -15.64 -30.89
N ALA A 370 -5.39 -15.74 -29.58
CA ALA A 370 -4.42 -14.91 -28.84
C ALA A 370 -3.26 -15.71 -28.25
N LYS A 371 -3.14 -17.01 -28.57
CA LYS A 371 -1.93 -17.75 -28.24
C LYS A 371 -0.81 -17.28 -29.16
N ALA A 372 0.31 -16.93 -28.55
CA ALA A 372 1.59 -16.84 -29.21
C ALA A 372 1.79 -18.07 -30.13
N PRO A 373 2.19 -17.90 -31.40
CA PRO A 373 2.49 -19.05 -32.27
C PRO A 373 3.55 -19.97 -31.66
N ASP A 374 3.45 -21.27 -31.92
CA ASP A 374 4.36 -22.28 -31.32
C ASP A 374 5.84 -21.98 -31.61
N ASP A 375 6.16 -21.48 -32.80
CA ASP A 375 7.52 -21.05 -33.15
C ASP A 375 8.02 -19.87 -32.29
N TYR A 376 7.14 -18.89 -32.02
CA TYR A 376 7.46 -17.78 -31.13
C TYR A 376 7.69 -18.26 -29.70
N LEU A 377 6.83 -19.17 -29.20
CA LEU A 377 7.02 -19.80 -27.88
C LEU A 377 8.34 -20.58 -27.81
N ALA A 378 8.70 -21.33 -28.85
CA ALA A 378 9.95 -22.07 -28.91
C ALA A 378 11.17 -21.15 -28.84
N ARG A 379 11.12 -20.00 -29.52
CA ARG A 379 12.20 -19.00 -29.49
C ARG A 379 12.31 -18.28 -28.15
N VAL A 380 11.20 -17.99 -27.47
CA VAL A 380 11.26 -17.46 -26.09
C VAL A 380 11.90 -18.49 -25.15
N ARG A 381 11.55 -19.78 -25.28
CA ARG A 381 12.22 -20.85 -24.50
C ARG A 381 13.70 -21.02 -24.84
N ALA A 382 14.10 -20.77 -26.08
CA ALA A 382 15.50 -20.76 -26.46
C ALA A 382 16.27 -19.67 -25.71
N LEU A 383 15.72 -18.46 -25.59
CA LEU A 383 16.34 -17.39 -24.78
C LEU A 383 16.59 -17.79 -23.31
N GLU A 384 15.71 -18.60 -22.71
CA GLU A 384 15.84 -19.11 -21.33
C GLU A 384 16.92 -20.22 -21.19
N THR A 385 17.23 -20.94 -22.27
CA THR A 385 18.06 -22.17 -22.23
C THR A 385 19.39 -22.04 -22.96
N ASP A 386 19.51 -21.09 -23.88
CA ASP A 386 20.73 -20.80 -24.63
C ASP A 386 21.90 -20.44 -23.71
N PRO A 387 23.15 -20.74 -24.10
CA PRO A 387 24.34 -20.48 -23.28
C PRO A 387 24.52 -19.00 -22.89
N GLU A 388 25.19 -18.75 -21.77
CA GLU A 388 25.56 -17.42 -21.26
C GLU A 388 27.00 -17.39 -20.71
N GLU A 389 27.90 -18.16 -21.34
CA GLU A 389 29.27 -18.33 -20.86
C GLU A 389 30.22 -17.25 -21.39
N THR A 390 29.90 -16.65 -22.53
CA THR A 390 30.73 -15.64 -23.19
C THR A 390 29.94 -14.37 -23.51
N VAL A 391 30.65 -13.25 -23.70
CA VAL A 391 30.04 -11.98 -24.13
C VAL A 391 29.31 -12.14 -25.47
N ALA A 392 29.84 -12.99 -26.36
CA ALA A 392 29.24 -13.27 -27.65
C ALA A 392 27.87 -13.95 -27.49
N ASP A 393 27.72 -14.84 -26.51
CA ASP A 393 26.45 -15.49 -26.19
C ASP A 393 25.42 -14.48 -25.70
N ILE A 394 25.82 -13.59 -24.78
CA ILE A 394 24.96 -12.51 -24.28
C ILE A 394 24.50 -11.61 -25.43
N MET A 395 25.43 -11.17 -26.29
CA MET A 395 25.11 -10.36 -27.46
C MET A 395 24.21 -11.10 -28.47
N ALA A 396 24.33 -12.42 -28.60
CA ALA A 396 23.48 -13.22 -29.46
C ALA A 396 22.04 -13.27 -28.93
N LYS A 397 21.84 -13.51 -27.63
CA LYS A 397 20.51 -13.43 -26.99
C LYS A 397 19.88 -12.06 -27.15
N ASP A 398 20.69 -11.02 -26.95
CA ASP A 398 20.28 -9.63 -27.07
C ASP A 398 19.75 -9.31 -28.48
N ARG A 399 20.48 -9.72 -29.52
CA ARG A 399 20.05 -9.59 -30.92
C ARG A 399 18.81 -10.43 -31.20
N ALA A 400 18.79 -11.69 -30.78
CA ALA A 400 17.66 -12.58 -30.97
C ALA A 400 16.38 -12.00 -30.35
N PHE A 401 16.47 -11.41 -29.16
CA PHE A 401 15.36 -10.73 -28.50
C PHE A 401 14.91 -9.47 -29.25
N ASP A 402 15.85 -8.62 -29.69
CA ASP A 402 15.52 -7.42 -30.48
C ASP A 402 14.86 -7.80 -31.81
N ASP A 403 15.35 -8.82 -32.51
CA ASP A 403 14.79 -9.36 -33.76
C ASP A 403 13.37 -9.91 -33.55
N MET A 404 13.16 -10.68 -32.47
CA MET A 404 11.84 -11.19 -32.07
C MET A 404 10.82 -10.07 -31.88
N ARG A 405 11.23 -8.94 -31.27
CA ARG A 405 10.35 -7.79 -31.03
C ARG A 405 10.05 -6.98 -32.29
N GLN A 406 10.93 -7.03 -33.28
CA GLN A 406 10.72 -6.36 -34.57
C GLN A 406 9.93 -7.22 -35.56
N GLU A 407 9.79 -8.51 -35.28
CA GLU A 407 9.06 -9.42 -36.15
C GLU A 407 7.59 -8.99 -36.31
N ALA A 408 7.04 -9.26 -37.50
CA ALA A 408 5.64 -8.99 -37.79
C ALA A 408 4.73 -9.72 -36.79
N THR A 409 4.98 -10.99 -36.51
CA THR A 409 4.17 -11.83 -35.62
C THR A 409 3.97 -11.21 -34.23
N TYR A 410 5.05 -10.82 -33.55
CA TYR A 410 4.98 -10.19 -32.23
C TYR A 410 4.24 -8.85 -32.29
N ARG A 411 4.58 -7.99 -33.26
CA ARG A 411 3.93 -6.69 -33.42
C ARG A 411 2.43 -6.81 -33.68
N GLN A 412 2.01 -7.84 -34.43
CA GLN A 412 0.61 -8.12 -34.73
C GLN A 412 -0.15 -8.60 -33.50
N VAL A 413 0.43 -9.50 -32.71
CA VAL A 413 -0.15 -9.94 -31.44
C VAL A 413 -0.32 -8.72 -30.53
N ARG A 414 0.75 -7.97 -30.28
CA ARG A 414 0.74 -6.80 -29.41
C ARG A 414 -0.28 -5.75 -29.84
N LEU A 415 -0.38 -5.47 -31.14
CA LEU A 415 -1.28 -4.43 -31.66
C LEU A 415 -2.74 -4.64 -31.26
N ARG A 416 -3.23 -5.89 -31.19
CA ARG A 416 -4.62 -6.19 -30.77
C ARG A 416 -4.87 -5.77 -29.32
N PHE A 417 -3.93 -6.06 -28.43
CA PHE A 417 -3.99 -5.65 -27.03
C PHE A 417 -3.84 -4.13 -26.89
N ASP A 418 -2.91 -3.52 -27.64
CA ASP A 418 -2.71 -2.07 -27.65
C ASP A 418 -3.99 -1.34 -28.08
N VAL A 419 -4.68 -1.81 -29.14
CA VAL A 419 -5.95 -1.24 -29.62
C VAL A 419 -7.03 -1.30 -28.53
N TRP A 420 -7.13 -2.43 -27.81
CA TRP A 420 -8.12 -2.61 -26.76
C TRP A 420 -7.89 -1.63 -25.59
N CYS A 421 -6.65 -1.53 -25.10
CA CYS A 421 -6.29 -0.60 -24.04
C CYS A 421 -6.40 0.87 -24.47
N ALA A 422 -6.01 1.19 -25.71
CA ALA A 422 -6.06 2.54 -26.27
C ALA A 422 -7.47 3.13 -26.24
N ALA A 423 -8.51 2.30 -26.32
CA ALA A 423 -9.89 2.78 -26.30
C ALA A 423 -10.28 3.49 -24.99
N PHE A 424 -9.66 3.13 -23.86
CA PHE A 424 -9.88 3.78 -22.56
C PHE A 424 -9.14 5.14 -22.47
N ALA A 425 -8.00 5.28 -23.13
CA ALA A 425 -7.16 6.46 -23.04
C ALA A 425 -7.40 7.51 -24.16
N GLN A 426 -8.02 7.10 -25.27
CA GLN A 426 -8.26 7.96 -26.44
C GLN A 426 -9.04 9.23 -26.09
N ARG A 427 -8.67 10.36 -26.72
CA ARG A 427 -9.45 11.60 -26.68
C ARG A 427 -10.74 11.43 -27.49
N LYS A 428 -11.88 11.68 -26.84
CA LYS A 428 -13.22 11.53 -27.42
C LYS A 428 -13.66 12.87 -27.99
N VAL A 429 -12.93 13.33 -29.01
CA VAL A 429 -13.14 14.61 -29.69
C VAL A 429 -13.33 14.37 -31.19
N ARG A 430 -13.88 15.36 -31.90
CA ARG A 430 -14.03 15.26 -33.35
C ARG A 430 -12.66 15.35 -34.02
N GLY A 431 -12.30 14.35 -34.80
CA GLY A 431 -11.02 14.31 -35.54
C GLY A 431 -11.02 13.23 -36.63
N ASP A 432 -10.00 13.29 -37.49
CA ASP A 432 -9.91 12.48 -38.70
C ASP A 432 -9.77 10.97 -38.44
N ALA A 433 -9.24 10.58 -37.28
CA ALA A 433 -9.10 9.17 -36.91
C ALA A 433 -10.45 8.48 -36.65
N GLY A 434 -11.45 9.21 -36.14
CA GLY A 434 -12.65 8.60 -35.55
C GLY A 434 -12.35 7.96 -34.19
N GLY A 435 -13.27 7.12 -33.70
CA GLY A 435 -13.13 6.43 -32.42
C GLY A 435 -12.47 5.06 -32.56
N ILE A 436 -11.56 4.73 -31.64
CA ILE A 436 -11.01 3.38 -31.44
C ILE A 436 -12.11 2.53 -30.78
N THR A 437 -12.88 1.81 -31.59
CA THR A 437 -14.04 1.01 -31.16
C THR A 437 -13.83 -0.49 -31.37
N THR A 438 -14.78 -1.31 -30.92
CA THR A 438 -14.81 -2.76 -31.19
C THR A 438 -14.67 -3.07 -32.67
N GLY A 439 -15.24 -2.26 -33.58
CA GLY A 439 -15.05 -2.42 -35.02
C GLY A 439 -13.60 -2.29 -35.48
N VAL A 440 -12.82 -1.38 -34.88
CA VAL A 440 -11.37 -1.26 -35.14
C VAL A 440 -10.64 -2.51 -34.65
N LEU A 441 -10.95 -2.97 -33.44
CA LEU A 441 -10.39 -4.20 -32.88
C LEU A 441 -10.65 -5.41 -33.77
N ARG A 442 -11.91 -5.62 -34.22
CA ARG A 442 -12.27 -6.76 -35.09
C ARG A 442 -11.55 -6.73 -36.43
N ARG A 443 -11.31 -5.55 -37.02
CA ARG A 443 -10.52 -5.45 -38.26
C ARG A 443 -9.08 -5.88 -38.04
N VAL A 444 -8.43 -5.38 -36.97
CA VAL A 444 -7.06 -5.75 -36.60
C VAL A 444 -6.93 -7.23 -36.24
N GLU A 445 -7.94 -7.83 -35.60
CA GLU A 445 -7.97 -9.27 -35.33
C GLU A 445 -7.95 -10.08 -36.63
N ARG A 446 -8.78 -9.69 -37.62
CA ARG A 446 -8.86 -10.36 -38.93
C ARG A 446 -7.63 -10.12 -39.80
N ASN A 447 -7.18 -8.88 -39.88
CA ASN A 447 -6.00 -8.48 -40.61
C ASN A 447 -5.31 -7.31 -39.87
N PRO A 448 -4.10 -7.52 -39.32
CA PRO A 448 -3.41 -6.48 -38.56
C PRO A 448 -2.98 -5.27 -39.41
N TYR A 449 -3.01 -5.38 -40.74
CA TYR A 449 -2.80 -4.27 -41.66
C TYR A 449 -4.09 -3.49 -41.98
N ASP A 450 -5.26 -3.97 -41.55
CA ASP A 450 -6.57 -3.33 -41.73
C ASP A 450 -6.86 -2.32 -40.59
N ILE A 451 -5.91 -1.42 -40.39
CA ILE A 451 -5.99 -0.30 -39.46
C ILE A 451 -5.60 0.98 -40.20
N SER A 452 -6.37 2.05 -40.01
CA SER A 452 -6.03 3.33 -40.66
C SER A 452 -4.73 3.89 -40.08
N PRO A 453 -3.92 4.62 -40.87
CA PRO A 453 -2.68 5.25 -40.37
C PRO A 453 -2.91 6.13 -39.14
N ALA A 454 -4.04 6.84 -39.10
CA ALA A 454 -4.42 7.68 -37.97
C ALA A 454 -4.70 6.87 -36.69
N HIS A 455 -5.46 5.77 -36.79
CA HIS A 455 -5.67 4.87 -35.64
C HIS A 455 -4.37 4.24 -35.18
N PHE A 456 -3.53 3.76 -36.11
CA PHE A 456 -2.26 3.14 -35.76
C PHE A 456 -1.32 4.12 -35.04
N ALA A 457 -1.20 5.35 -35.53
CA ALA A 457 -0.40 6.40 -34.90
C ALA A 457 -0.91 6.74 -33.49
N GLU A 458 -2.23 6.84 -33.31
CA GLU A 458 -2.81 7.15 -32.00
C GLU A 458 -2.67 5.98 -31.01
N VAL A 459 -2.89 4.74 -31.45
CA VAL A 459 -2.66 3.54 -30.62
C VAL A 459 -1.20 3.45 -30.18
N ARG A 460 -0.25 3.72 -31.10
CA ARG A 460 1.19 3.80 -30.77
C ARG A 460 1.50 4.88 -29.75
N ARG A 461 0.96 6.08 -29.96
CA ARG A 461 1.18 7.22 -29.05
C ARG A 461 0.64 6.91 -27.65
N LEU A 462 -0.55 6.33 -27.55
CA LEU A 462 -1.18 5.96 -26.29
C LEU A 462 -0.45 4.80 -25.60
N SER A 463 -0.05 3.77 -26.34
CA SER A 463 0.67 2.64 -25.75
C SER A 463 2.05 3.04 -25.20
N GLU A 464 2.71 4.02 -25.82
CA GLU A 464 3.94 4.62 -25.29
C GLU A 464 3.68 5.54 -24.09
N ALA A 465 2.68 6.42 -24.18
CA ALA A 465 2.37 7.41 -23.15
C ALA A 465 1.92 6.76 -21.83
N TYR A 466 1.10 5.71 -21.91
CA TYR A 466 0.59 4.97 -20.76
C TYR A 466 1.38 3.69 -20.45
N ARG A 467 2.42 3.40 -21.26
CA ARG A 467 3.28 2.22 -21.14
C ARG A 467 2.50 0.91 -21.03
N PHE A 468 1.53 0.68 -21.90
CA PHE A 468 0.69 -0.53 -21.85
C PHE A 468 1.54 -1.79 -21.75
N PHE A 469 1.21 -2.65 -20.77
CA PHE A 469 1.95 -3.86 -20.48
C PHE A 469 1.04 -5.09 -20.48
N HIS A 470 1.14 -5.88 -21.54
CA HIS A 470 0.29 -7.06 -21.76
C HIS A 470 1.02 -8.32 -21.30
N MET A 471 0.78 -8.74 -20.06
CA MET A 471 1.48 -9.86 -19.41
C MET A 471 1.51 -11.13 -20.28
N GLU A 472 0.40 -11.49 -20.91
CA GLU A 472 0.31 -12.68 -21.80
C GLU A 472 1.13 -12.54 -23.09
N ALA A 473 1.32 -11.33 -23.60
CA ALA A 473 2.13 -11.08 -24.79
C ALA A 473 3.62 -10.94 -24.46
N GLU A 474 3.95 -10.43 -23.28
CA GLU A 474 5.33 -10.18 -22.84
C GLU A 474 5.96 -11.42 -22.18
N PHE A 475 5.17 -12.28 -21.55
CA PHE A 475 5.61 -13.52 -20.88
C PHE A 475 4.83 -14.75 -21.39
N PRO A 476 4.85 -15.03 -22.70
CA PRO A 476 3.98 -16.03 -23.32
C PRO A 476 4.24 -17.47 -22.82
N THR A 477 5.48 -17.80 -22.43
CA THR A 477 5.85 -19.12 -21.88
C THR A 477 5.24 -19.39 -20.50
N VAL A 478 5.08 -18.34 -19.70
CA VAL A 478 4.44 -18.36 -18.38
C VAL A 478 2.95 -18.64 -18.53
N PHE A 479 2.26 -17.87 -19.36
CA PHE A 479 0.81 -17.99 -19.54
C PHE A 479 0.40 -19.23 -20.36
N ALA A 480 1.29 -19.75 -21.22
CA ALA A 480 1.13 -21.08 -21.79
C ALA A 480 1.10 -22.19 -20.73
N SER A 481 1.69 -21.95 -19.55
CA SER A 481 1.70 -22.86 -18.39
C SER A 481 0.62 -22.52 -17.35
N GLY A 482 -0.23 -21.52 -17.61
CA GLY A 482 -1.35 -21.14 -16.75
C GLY A 482 -1.10 -19.98 -15.78
N GLY A 483 0.11 -19.40 -15.75
CA GLY A 483 0.46 -18.28 -14.87
C GLY A 483 1.79 -18.49 -14.13
N PHE A 484 2.10 -17.61 -13.18
CA PHE A 484 3.30 -17.71 -12.35
C PHE A 484 3.10 -18.70 -11.20
N ASP A 485 4.14 -19.44 -10.83
CA ASP A 485 4.12 -20.34 -9.68
C ASP A 485 4.12 -19.57 -8.35
N CYS A 486 4.79 -18.40 -8.34
CA CYS A 486 4.77 -17.49 -7.21
C CYS A 486 4.71 -16.02 -7.66
N VAL A 487 3.85 -15.20 -7.06
CA VAL A 487 3.81 -13.74 -7.28
C VAL A 487 4.07 -13.02 -5.96
N LEU A 488 5.15 -12.24 -5.90
CA LEU A 488 5.67 -11.59 -4.71
C LEU A 488 5.70 -10.07 -4.87
N GLY A 489 5.79 -9.32 -3.77
CA GLY A 489 6.17 -7.90 -3.84
C GLY A 489 5.65 -7.02 -2.71
N ASN A 490 5.99 -5.75 -2.80
CA ASN A 490 5.41 -4.66 -2.00
C ASN A 490 4.87 -3.61 -2.99
N PRO A 491 3.63 -3.80 -3.50
CA PRO A 491 3.07 -2.88 -4.49
C PRO A 491 2.86 -1.48 -3.92
N PRO A 492 2.77 -0.44 -4.77
CA PRO A 492 2.60 0.96 -4.35
C PRO A 492 1.34 1.19 -3.51
N TRP A 493 1.44 2.00 -2.45
CA TRP A 493 0.35 2.25 -1.50
C TRP A 493 -0.52 3.47 -1.86
N GLU A 494 -0.11 4.23 -2.88
CA GLU A 494 -0.69 5.51 -3.31
C GLU A 494 -2.04 5.33 -4.02
N ARG A 495 -2.65 6.46 -4.38
CA ARG A 495 -3.86 6.48 -5.18
C ARG A 495 -3.52 6.67 -6.65
N ILE A 496 -4.20 5.94 -7.53
CA ILE A 496 -4.14 6.15 -9.00
C ILE A 496 -4.74 7.50 -9.40
N LYS A 497 -5.61 8.08 -8.55
CA LYS A 497 -6.15 9.42 -8.76
C LYS A 497 -5.11 10.46 -8.43
N LEU A 498 -4.97 11.43 -9.33
CA LEU A 498 -4.12 12.60 -9.12
C LEU A 498 -4.50 13.35 -7.82
N GLN A 499 -3.52 13.51 -6.94
CA GLN A 499 -3.63 14.34 -5.75
C GLN A 499 -3.09 15.74 -6.09
N GLU A 500 -3.99 16.73 -6.20
CA GLU A 500 -3.62 18.09 -6.64
C GLU A 500 -2.50 18.69 -5.78
N GLN A 501 -2.58 18.54 -4.46
CA GLN A 501 -1.58 19.07 -3.54
C GLN A 501 -0.19 18.50 -3.81
N GLU A 502 -0.08 17.17 -3.96
CA GLU A 502 1.19 16.49 -4.22
C GLU A 502 1.74 16.83 -5.61
N TYR A 503 0.86 16.86 -6.63
CA TYR A 503 1.24 17.26 -7.98
C TYR A 503 1.82 18.67 -8.04
N PHE A 504 1.12 19.66 -7.46
CA PHE A 504 1.59 21.04 -7.49
C PHE A 504 2.80 21.27 -6.59
N ALA A 505 2.94 20.52 -5.50
CA ALA A 505 4.14 20.55 -4.67
C ALA A 505 5.37 20.04 -5.44
N ALA A 506 5.24 18.91 -6.16
CA ALA A 506 6.30 18.36 -7.01
C ALA A 506 6.60 19.27 -8.21
N ALA A 507 5.58 19.94 -8.78
CA ALA A 507 5.75 20.89 -9.86
C ALA A 507 6.29 22.27 -9.44
N GLY A 508 6.58 22.47 -8.15
CA GLY A 508 7.17 23.71 -7.61
C GLY A 508 6.18 24.86 -7.35
N PHE A 509 4.87 24.60 -7.40
CA PHE A 509 3.80 25.58 -7.14
C PHE A 509 3.32 25.52 -5.68
N VAL A 510 4.19 25.97 -4.76
CA VAL A 510 3.96 25.88 -3.30
C VAL A 510 2.66 26.54 -2.86
N GLU A 511 2.33 27.73 -3.41
CA GLU A 511 1.09 28.46 -3.07
C GLU A 511 -0.19 27.68 -3.40
N ILE A 512 -0.17 26.89 -4.48
CA ILE A 512 -1.29 26.03 -4.89
C ILE A 512 -1.37 24.81 -3.97
N ALA A 513 -0.23 24.19 -3.69
CA ALA A 513 -0.13 23.01 -2.84
C ALA A 513 -0.60 23.31 -1.41
N GLU A 514 -0.13 24.41 -0.82
CA GLU A 514 -0.40 24.79 0.58
C GLU A 514 -1.67 25.64 0.75
N ALA A 515 -2.49 25.79 -0.30
CA ALA A 515 -3.71 26.56 -0.23
C ALA A 515 -4.64 26.09 0.91
N ARG A 516 -5.10 27.06 1.71
CA ARG A 516 -5.86 26.86 2.96
C ARG A 516 -7.07 25.92 2.86
N ASN A 517 -7.68 25.83 1.69
CA ASN A 517 -8.80 24.92 1.41
C ASN A 517 -8.92 24.63 -0.10
N ALA A 518 -9.72 23.62 -0.44
CA ALA A 518 -9.93 23.18 -1.82
C ALA A 518 -10.53 24.27 -2.74
N GLY A 519 -11.38 25.14 -2.20
CA GLY A 519 -11.99 26.23 -2.98
C GLY A 519 -10.97 27.29 -3.42
N VAL A 520 -10.02 27.63 -2.55
CA VAL A 520 -8.90 28.54 -2.91
C VAL A 520 -7.97 27.88 -3.90
N ARG A 521 -7.57 26.62 -3.66
CA ARG A 521 -6.71 25.86 -4.58
C ARG A 521 -7.29 25.81 -5.98
N LYS A 522 -8.59 25.51 -6.11
CA LYS A 522 -9.28 25.48 -7.39
C LYS A 522 -9.15 26.81 -8.16
N LYS A 523 -9.33 27.96 -7.48
CA LYS A 523 -9.17 29.29 -8.10
C LYS A 523 -7.73 29.54 -8.57
N LEU A 524 -6.74 29.14 -7.78
CA LEU A 524 -5.33 29.27 -8.15
C LEU A 524 -4.97 28.40 -9.35
N ILE A 525 -5.50 27.16 -9.40
CA ILE A 525 -5.33 26.26 -10.55
C ILE A 525 -5.97 26.86 -11.80
N GLU A 526 -7.17 27.43 -11.70
CA GLU A 526 -7.86 28.10 -12.82
C GLU A 526 -7.08 29.33 -13.32
N ALA A 527 -6.43 30.09 -12.42
CA ALA A 527 -5.60 31.23 -12.79
C ALA A 527 -4.37 30.85 -13.64
N LEU A 528 -3.84 29.63 -13.47
CA LEU A 528 -2.72 29.14 -14.28
C LEU A 528 -3.02 29.11 -15.78
N GLU A 529 -4.29 29.01 -16.18
CA GLU A 529 -4.68 29.04 -17.59
C GLU A 529 -4.19 30.32 -18.29
N ALA A 530 -4.24 31.45 -17.60
CA ALA A 530 -3.76 32.74 -18.10
C ALA A 530 -2.28 32.99 -17.73
N GLU A 531 -1.87 32.64 -16.51
CA GLU A 531 -0.54 32.98 -15.97
C GLU A 531 0.58 32.07 -16.46
N ASN A 532 0.29 30.76 -16.57
CA ASN A 532 1.25 29.76 -17.05
C ASN A 532 0.52 28.65 -17.83
N PRO A 533 0.11 28.92 -19.09
CA PRO A 533 -0.70 27.99 -19.88
C PRO A 533 -0.03 26.62 -20.07
N ARG A 534 1.30 26.57 -20.05
CA ARG A 534 2.08 25.33 -20.17
C ARG A 534 1.92 24.45 -18.92
N ALA A 535 2.00 25.03 -17.73
CA ALA A 535 1.80 24.30 -16.48
C ALA A 535 0.35 23.83 -16.33
N TYR A 536 -0.61 24.68 -16.71
CA TYR A 536 -2.02 24.31 -16.74
C TYR A 536 -2.30 23.16 -17.70
N GLY A 537 -1.80 23.23 -18.94
CA GLY A 537 -1.92 22.14 -19.91
C GLY A 537 -1.30 20.83 -19.42
N ALA A 538 -0.12 20.88 -18.79
CA ALA A 538 0.52 19.71 -18.18
C ALA A 538 -0.34 19.10 -17.06
N PHE A 539 -0.95 19.93 -16.22
CA PHE A 539 -1.88 19.49 -15.18
C PHE A 539 -3.11 18.79 -15.77
N LEU A 540 -3.70 19.34 -16.84
CA LEU A 540 -4.85 18.72 -17.50
C LEU A 540 -4.50 17.37 -18.15
N GLU A 541 -3.32 17.24 -18.77
CA GLU A 541 -2.83 15.96 -19.29
C GLU A 541 -2.59 14.93 -18.17
N ALA A 542 -1.99 15.36 -17.05
CA ALA A 542 -1.77 14.50 -15.88
C ALA A 542 -3.09 14.04 -15.24
N ARG A 543 -4.06 14.95 -15.11
CA ARG A 543 -5.42 14.64 -14.63
C ARG A 543 -6.10 13.64 -15.56
N ARG A 544 -6.03 13.87 -16.87
CA ARG A 544 -6.57 12.94 -17.86
C ARG A 544 -5.93 11.56 -17.76
N ALA A 545 -4.60 11.48 -17.61
CA ALA A 545 -3.91 10.20 -17.50
C ALA A 545 -4.40 9.39 -16.29
N ALA A 546 -4.50 10.03 -15.11
CA ALA A 546 -5.04 9.41 -13.90
C ALA A 546 -6.51 8.99 -14.06
N GLU A 547 -7.33 9.79 -14.75
CA GLU A 547 -8.72 9.44 -15.03
C GLU A 547 -8.86 8.28 -16.01
N ALA A 548 -7.99 8.19 -17.03
CA ALA A 548 -7.96 7.07 -17.97
C ALA A 548 -7.54 5.77 -17.29
N GLU A 549 -6.54 5.80 -16.40
CA GLU A 549 -6.16 4.64 -15.58
C GLU A 549 -7.30 4.22 -14.64
N SER A 550 -7.96 5.18 -13.98
CA SER A 550 -9.11 4.89 -13.14
C SER A 550 -10.27 4.31 -13.97
N GLN A 551 -10.56 4.86 -15.14
CA GLN A 551 -11.59 4.37 -16.06
C GLN A 551 -11.28 2.96 -16.53
N PHE A 552 -10.01 2.66 -16.83
CA PHE A 552 -9.55 1.32 -17.15
C PHE A 552 -9.79 0.37 -15.97
N ALA A 553 -9.35 0.74 -14.76
CA ALA A 553 -9.54 -0.09 -13.57
C ALA A 553 -11.03 -0.42 -13.31
N ARG A 554 -11.91 0.58 -13.50
CA ARG A 554 -13.36 0.44 -13.24
C ARG A 554 -14.12 -0.31 -14.33
N GLY A 555 -13.82 -0.02 -15.61
CA GLY A 555 -14.67 -0.39 -16.75
C GLY A 555 -14.10 -1.48 -17.65
N SER A 556 -12.85 -1.89 -17.45
CA SER A 556 -12.19 -2.92 -18.27
C SER A 556 -12.66 -4.34 -17.96
N GLY A 557 -13.21 -4.57 -16.76
CA GLY A 557 -13.44 -5.90 -16.22
C GLY A 557 -12.16 -6.64 -15.83
N MET A 558 -11.00 -5.98 -15.81
CA MET A 558 -9.73 -6.58 -15.37
C MET A 558 -9.64 -6.72 -13.84
N PHE A 559 -10.38 -5.87 -13.11
CA PHE A 559 -10.36 -5.79 -11.64
C PHE A 559 -11.76 -5.87 -11.01
N PRO A 560 -12.59 -6.88 -11.33
CA PRO A 560 -13.97 -6.94 -10.85
C PRO A 560 -14.13 -6.93 -9.32
N LEU A 561 -13.10 -7.30 -8.55
CA LEU A 561 -13.15 -7.30 -7.08
C LEU A 561 -12.70 -5.96 -6.46
N CYS A 562 -11.90 -5.17 -7.17
CA CYS A 562 -11.32 -3.92 -6.71
C CYS A 562 -11.64 -2.71 -7.62
N GLU A 563 -12.55 -2.83 -8.60
CA GLU A 563 -12.86 -1.82 -9.63
C GLU A 563 -13.25 -0.44 -9.07
N ASN A 564 -13.86 -0.40 -7.89
CA ASN A 564 -14.30 0.85 -7.25
C ASN A 564 -13.22 1.48 -6.35
N ASN A 565 -12.06 0.84 -6.22
CA ASN A 565 -10.96 1.32 -5.42
C ASN A 565 -10.05 2.25 -6.24
N ASP A 566 -9.53 3.29 -5.59
CA ASP A 566 -8.54 4.18 -6.21
C ASP A 566 -7.15 4.02 -5.61
N LYS A 567 -6.94 3.10 -4.67
CA LYS A 567 -5.65 2.78 -4.08
C LYS A 567 -4.97 1.71 -4.96
N ALA A 568 -3.74 1.99 -5.40
CA ALA A 568 -3.00 1.13 -6.33
C ALA A 568 -2.77 -0.28 -5.77
N TYR A 569 -2.42 -0.39 -4.47
CA TYR A 569 -2.22 -1.69 -3.82
C TYR A 569 -3.42 -2.63 -3.92
N ALA A 570 -4.65 -2.11 -3.96
CA ALA A 570 -5.85 -2.93 -4.06
C ALA A 570 -5.99 -3.55 -5.47
N LEU A 571 -5.67 -2.77 -6.51
CA LEU A 571 -5.63 -3.26 -7.89
C LEU A 571 -4.48 -4.24 -8.09
N PHE A 572 -3.32 -3.99 -7.50
CA PHE A 572 -2.20 -4.93 -7.51
C PHE A 572 -2.51 -6.23 -6.75
N ALA A 573 -3.23 -6.18 -5.63
CA ALA A 573 -3.63 -7.39 -4.91
C ALA A 573 -4.52 -8.31 -5.77
N GLU A 574 -5.42 -7.74 -6.57
CA GLU A 574 -6.22 -8.49 -7.54
C GLU A 574 -5.38 -8.93 -8.76
N LEU A 575 -4.50 -8.06 -9.28
CA LEU A 575 -3.56 -8.41 -10.34
C LEU A 575 -2.70 -9.61 -9.95
N ASN A 576 -2.04 -9.56 -8.80
CA ASN A 576 -1.14 -10.59 -8.32
C ASN A 576 -1.82 -11.96 -8.28
N ARG A 577 -3.08 -11.99 -7.83
CA ARG A 577 -3.90 -13.19 -7.85
C ARG A 577 -4.25 -13.64 -9.27
N ASN A 578 -4.60 -12.72 -10.16
CA ASN A 578 -4.90 -13.02 -11.56
C ASN A 578 -3.68 -13.52 -12.36
N LEU A 579 -2.48 -13.14 -11.93
CA LEU A 579 -1.20 -13.60 -12.50
C LEU A 579 -0.75 -14.95 -11.94
N THR A 580 -1.25 -15.34 -10.76
CA THR A 580 -0.88 -16.59 -10.09
C THR A 580 -1.52 -17.79 -10.79
N GLY A 581 -0.70 -18.78 -11.15
CA GLY A 581 -1.15 -20.02 -11.77
C GLY A 581 -2.02 -20.88 -10.85
N PRO A 582 -2.73 -21.91 -11.37
CA PRO A 582 -3.75 -22.65 -10.63
C PRO A 582 -3.29 -23.37 -9.34
N THR A 583 -1.99 -23.68 -9.25
CA THR A 583 -1.37 -24.30 -8.07
C THR A 583 -0.38 -23.36 -7.38
N GLY A 584 -0.27 -22.12 -7.86
CA GLY A 584 0.68 -21.14 -7.37
C GLY A 584 0.20 -20.40 -6.12
N ARG A 585 1.09 -19.57 -5.60
CA ARG A 585 0.84 -18.70 -4.44
C ARG A 585 1.18 -17.25 -4.76
N THR A 586 0.51 -16.34 -4.08
CA THR A 586 0.92 -14.94 -4.04
C THR A 586 1.16 -14.49 -2.61
N GLY A 587 2.21 -13.69 -2.39
CA GLY A 587 2.58 -13.16 -1.10
C GLY A 587 3.04 -11.71 -1.23
N PHE A 588 2.42 -10.77 -0.54
CA PHE A 588 2.77 -9.35 -0.68
C PHE A 588 2.51 -8.53 0.58
N ILE A 589 3.13 -7.35 0.63
CA ILE A 589 2.97 -6.39 1.72
C ILE A 589 2.11 -5.22 1.27
N VAL A 590 1.00 -4.97 1.97
CA VAL A 590 0.04 -3.91 1.63
C VAL A 590 -0.60 -3.31 2.88
N PRO A 591 -1.23 -2.13 2.82
CA PRO A 591 -2.01 -1.60 3.93
C PRO A 591 -3.08 -2.60 4.39
N THR A 592 -3.26 -2.74 5.72
CA THR A 592 -4.20 -3.70 6.33
C THR A 592 -5.65 -3.49 5.87
N GLY A 593 -5.96 -2.28 5.38
CA GLY A 593 -7.21 -1.95 4.71
C GLY A 593 -7.59 -2.93 3.58
N ILE A 594 -6.66 -3.70 2.99
CA ILE A 594 -7.00 -4.78 2.05
C ILE A 594 -7.97 -5.82 2.62
N ALA A 595 -7.95 -6.02 3.95
CA ALA A 595 -8.76 -6.99 4.66
C ALA A 595 -9.84 -6.35 5.54
N THR A 596 -9.66 -5.11 5.99
CA THR A 596 -10.55 -4.46 6.98
C THR A 596 -11.50 -3.43 6.38
N ASP A 597 -11.18 -2.82 5.23
CA ASP A 597 -11.98 -1.75 4.64
C ASP A 597 -13.17 -2.30 3.85
N ASP A 598 -14.25 -1.52 3.79
CA ASP A 598 -15.42 -1.86 2.97
C ASP A 598 -15.12 -1.81 1.46
N THR A 599 -14.22 -0.90 1.04
CA THR A 599 -13.86 -0.71 -0.38
C THR A 599 -13.05 -1.85 -0.99
N THR A 600 -12.58 -2.79 -0.17
CA THR A 600 -11.84 -4.01 -0.57
C THR A 600 -12.58 -5.27 -0.14
N SER A 601 -13.79 -5.13 0.43
CA SER A 601 -14.57 -6.23 0.99
C SER A 601 -14.87 -7.31 -0.03
N SER A 602 -15.16 -6.97 -1.30
CA SER A 602 -15.38 -7.93 -2.39
C SER A 602 -14.16 -8.84 -2.62
N TYR A 603 -12.96 -8.27 -2.64
CA TYR A 603 -11.71 -9.02 -2.80
C TYR A 603 -11.47 -9.96 -1.61
N PHE A 604 -11.54 -9.43 -0.39
CA PHE A 604 -11.27 -10.23 0.81
C PHE A 604 -12.35 -11.30 1.06
N ARG A 605 -13.61 -11.00 0.74
CA ARG A 605 -14.72 -11.95 0.73
C ARG A 605 -14.46 -13.10 -0.24
N ASP A 606 -13.95 -12.82 -1.43
CA ASP A 606 -13.66 -13.86 -2.40
C ASP A 606 -12.48 -14.75 -1.96
N LEU A 607 -11.45 -14.15 -1.34
CA LEU A 607 -10.35 -14.90 -0.74
C LEU A 607 -10.82 -15.84 0.39
N THR A 608 -11.56 -15.32 1.35
CA THR A 608 -12.02 -16.10 2.50
C THR A 608 -13.08 -17.13 2.11
N GLY A 609 -14.03 -16.76 1.24
CA GLY A 609 -15.09 -17.66 0.76
C GLY A 609 -14.57 -18.85 -0.03
N LYS A 610 -13.54 -18.66 -0.87
CA LYS A 610 -12.88 -19.76 -1.61
C LYS A 610 -11.84 -20.52 -0.77
N ARG A 611 -11.66 -20.16 0.50
CA ARG A 611 -10.58 -20.67 1.36
C ARG A 611 -9.19 -20.43 0.77
N ALA A 612 -9.01 -19.36 -0.01
CA ALA A 612 -7.75 -19.06 -0.70
C ALA A 612 -6.73 -18.33 0.21
N LEU A 613 -7.16 -17.79 1.35
CA LEU A 613 -6.25 -17.14 2.30
C LEU A 613 -5.35 -18.20 2.98
N VAL A 614 -4.04 -17.97 2.97
CA VAL A 614 -3.04 -18.83 3.63
C VAL A 614 -2.56 -18.20 4.93
N SER A 615 -2.20 -16.92 4.88
CA SER A 615 -1.80 -16.15 6.06
C SER A 615 -2.12 -14.68 5.90
N LEU A 616 -2.35 -14.02 7.04
CA LEU A 616 -2.42 -12.56 7.14
C LEU A 616 -1.76 -12.13 8.44
N PHE A 617 -0.66 -11.41 8.32
CA PHE A 617 0.09 -10.88 9.45
C PHE A 617 0.01 -9.36 9.43
N ASP A 618 -0.83 -8.79 10.29
CA ASP A 618 -1.01 -7.34 10.44
C ASP A 618 -0.01 -6.76 11.45
N PHE A 619 0.62 -5.66 11.04
CA PHE A 619 1.65 -4.94 11.76
C PHE A 619 1.23 -3.47 12.00
N GLU A 620 1.52 -2.96 13.20
CA GLU A 620 1.57 -1.52 13.46
C GLU A 620 3.02 -1.06 13.36
N ASN A 621 3.28 0.03 12.62
CA ASN A 621 4.64 0.53 12.38
C ASN A 621 5.31 1.21 13.61
N ARG A 622 5.00 0.77 14.83
CA ARG A 622 5.42 1.39 16.08
C ARG A 622 6.92 1.38 16.28
N GLU A 623 7.57 0.29 15.87
CA GLU A 623 9.02 0.10 15.94
C GLU A 623 9.74 0.59 14.67
N GLY A 624 9.05 1.30 13.78
CA GLY A 624 9.65 1.89 12.59
C GLY A 624 10.19 0.88 11.58
N LEU A 625 9.50 -0.26 11.40
CA LEU A 625 9.78 -1.23 10.33
C LEU A 625 9.92 -0.52 8.98
N PHE A 626 9.04 0.44 8.71
CA PHE A 626 9.23 1.42 7.64
C PHE A 626 9.52 2.80 8.23
N ALA A 627 10.78 3.25 8.19
CA ALA A 627 11.23 4.46 8.87
C ALA A 627 10.52 5.76 8.42
N SER A 628 10.09 5.81 7.16
CA SER A 628 9.41 6.98 6.55
C SER A 628 7.88 6.94 6.64
N VAL A 629 7.31 5.89 7.24
CA VAL A 629 5.86 5.70 7.39
C VAL A 629 5.44 6.09 8.81
N ASP A 630 4.25 6.69 8.99
CA ASP A 630 3.73 7.05 10.31
C ASP A 630 3.72 5.84 11.25
N SER A 631 4.21 6.03 12.48
CA SER A 631 4.32 4.94 13.48
C SER A 631 3.00 4.24 13.83
N ARG A 632 1.85 4.85 13.51
CA ARG A 632 0.51 4.31 13.74
C ARG A 632 -0.10 3.67 12.49
N PHE A 633 0.58 3.76 11.35
CA PHE A 633 0.11 3.16 10.12
C PHE A 633 0.11 1.63 10.25
N LYS A 634 -0.90 1.00 9.65
CA LYS A 634 -1.07 -0.45 9.66
C LYS A 634 -0.91 -1.03 8.27
N PHE A 635 -0.10 -2.07 8.19
CA PHE A 635 0.13 -2.84 6.97
C PHE A 635 0.14 -4.32 7.31
N CYS A 636 -0.07 -5.19 6.34
CA CYS A 636 0.00 -6.62 6.52
C CYS A 636 0.85 -7.30 5.45
N ALA A 637 1.49 -8.40 5.86
CA ALA A 637 1.98 -9.42 4.94
C ALA A 637 0.83 -10.41 4.70
N LEU A 638 0.33 -10.48 3.46
CA LEU A 638 -0.77 -11.34 3.06
C LEU A 638 -0.26 -12.42 2.11
N THR A 639 -0.61 -13.67 2.36
CA THR A 639 -0.39 -14.78 1.43
C THR A 639 -1.69 -15.46 1.06
N ALA A 640 -1.87 -15.73 -0.23
CA ALA A 640 -3.04 -16.42 -0.77
C ALA A 640 -2.65 -17.42 -1.87
N THR A 641 -3.51 -18.40 -2.10
CA THR A 641 -3.47 -19.31 -3.25
C THR A 641 -4.44 -18.84 -4.33
N SER A 642 -4.26 -19.29 -5.57
CA SER A 642 -5.25 -19.07 -6.64
C SER A 642 -6.51 -19.93 -6.43
N GLY A 643 -6.35 -21.15 -5.91
CA GLY A 643 -7.42 -22.07 -5.50
C GLY A 643 -7.67 -22.09 -3.98
N GLY A 644 -8.50 -23.03 -3.52
CA GLY A 644 -8.75 -23.24 -2.09
C GLY A 644 -7.57 -23.93 -1.40
N ASN A 645 -7.22 -23.43 -0.22
CA ASN A 645 -6.24 -24.00 0.69
C ASN A 645 -6.95 -24.94 1.69
N GLU A 646 -6.40 -26.14 1.87
CA GLU A 646 -6.96 -27.11 2.83
C GLU A 646 -6.68 -26.71 4.27
N ALA A 647 -5.50 -26.12 4.52
CA ALA A 647 -5.12 -25.66 5.86
C ALA A 647 -5.85 -24.35 6.21
N PRO A 648 -6.28 -24.17 7.47
CA PRO A 648 -6.88 -22.92 7.91
C PRO A 648 -5.85 -21.79 7.86
N ALA A 649 -6.31 -20.59 7.49
CA ALA A 649 -5.44 -19.42 7.41
C ALA A 649 -4.91 -19.02 8.79
N ARG A 650 -3.59 -18.80 8.91
CA ARG A 650 -2.97 -18.25 10.13
C ARG A 650 -3.08 -16.73 10.12
N ILE A 651 -3.74 -16.17 11.12
CA ILE A 651 -3.97 -14.73 11.22
C ILE A 651 -3.33 -14.20 12.50
N VAL A 652 -2.55 -13.13 12.39
CA VAL A 652 -1.97 -12.38 13.51
C VAL A 652 -2.28 -10.90 13.30
N CYS A 653 -2.71 -10.20 14.34
CA CYS A 653 -2.93 -8.76 14.29
C CYS A 653 -2.14 -8.03 15.37
N PHE A 654 -1.96 -6.72 15.19
CA PHE A 654 -1.24 -5.84 16.12
C PHE A 654 0.21 -6.27 16.37
N SER A 655 0.86 -6.90 15.40
CA SER A 655 2.28 -7.24 15.52
C SER A 655 3.13 -5.97 15.42
N HIS A 656 4.21 -5.88 16.18
CA HIS A 656 5.19 -4.81 16.04
C HIS A 656 6.48 -5.32 15.37
N GLN A 657 6.69 -6.64 15.37
CA GLN A 657 7.93 -7.28 14.92
C GLN A 657 7.63 -8.64 14.29
N VAL A 658 8.45 -9.08 13.36
CA VAL A 658 8.31 -10.40 12.72
C VAL A 658 8.49 -11.55 13.73
N ALA A 659 9.35 -11.39 14.74
CA ALA A 659 9.57 -12.40 15.78
C ALA A 659 8.30 -12.72 16.60
N GLU A 660 7.34 -11.79 16.68
CA GLU A 660 6.09 -11.99 17.41
C GLU A 660 5.14 -12.95 16.70
N LEU A 661 5.38 -13.25 15.43
CA LEU A 661 4.56 -14.19 14.68
C LEU A 661 4.62 -15.57 15.33
N ASP A 662 5.79 -16.00 15.82
CA ASP A 662 6.04 -17.34 16.37
C ASP A 662 5.33 -17.62 17.71
N ASP A 663 4.69 -16.62 18.31
CA ASP A 663 3.91 -16.80 19.53
C ASP A 663 2.57 -17.52 19.25
N PRO A 664 2.37 -18.75 19.76
CA PRO A 664 1.17 -19.52 19.52
C PRO A 664 -0.09 -18.98 20.23
N GLU A 665 0.02 -17.98 21.10
CA GLU A 665 -1.14 -17.34 21.71
C GLU A 665 -1.68 -16.17 20.87
N ARG A 666 -0.87 -15.66 19.94
CA ARG A 666 -1.20 -14.49 19.10
C ARG A 666 -1.88 -14.83 17.79
N TRP A 667 -1.65 -16.03 17.25
CA TRP A 667 -2.36 -16.49 16.06
C TRP A 667 -3.77 -17.01 16.36
N PHE A 668 -4.67 -16.75 15.42
CA PHE A 668 -6.00 -17.34 15.37
C PHE A 668 -6.34 -17.75 13.94
N THR A 669 -7.42 -18.51 13.80
CA THR A 669 -7.95 -18.98 12.52
C THR A 669 -9.45 -18.69 12.46
N LEU A 670 -9.95 -18.40 11.27
CA LEU A 670 -11.39 -18.22 11.03
C LEU A 670 -11.82 -19.05 9.82
N SER A 671 -12.92 -19.80 9.98
CA SER A 671 -13.58 -20.44 8.84
C SER A 671 -14.37 -19.41 8.02
N PRO A 672 -14.75 -19.72 6.75
CA PRO A 672 -15.62 -18.85 5.96
C PRO A 672 -16.94 -18.50 6.68
N GLU A 673 -17.51 -19.46 7.40
CA GLU A 673 -18.73 -19.30 8.18
C GLU A 673 -18.50 -18.41 9.41
N GLU A 674 -17.32 -18.47 10.03
CA GLU A 674 -16.96 -17.57 11.14
C GLU A 674 -16.71 -16.13 10.66
N PHE A 675 -16.19 -15.92 9.45
CA PHE A 675 -16.13 -14.57 8.83
C PHE A 675 -17.54 -14.00 8.60
N GLU A 676 -18.46 -14.81 8.07
CA GLU A 676 -19.86 -14.41 7.88
C GLU A 676 -20.57 -14.16 9.21
N LEU A 677 -20.32 -14.99 10.23
CA LEU A 677 -20.87 -14.81 11.57
C LEU A 677 -20.45 -13.47 12.17
N LEU A 678 -19.15 -13.13 12.09
CA LEU A 678 -18.58 -11.95 12.73
C LEU A 678 -18.84 -10.66 11.95
N ASN A 679 -18.89 -10.74 10.61
CA ASN A 679 -19.08 -9.61 9.70
C ASN A 679 -20.03 -10.02 8.54
N PRO A 680 -21.33 -10.17 8.79
CA PRO A 680 -22.27 -10.70 7.80
C PRO A 680 -22.45 -9.81 6.56
N ASN A 681 -22.29 -8.48 6.70
CA ASN A 681 -22.52 -7.54 5.59
C ASN A 681 -21.27 -7.38 4.73
N THR A 682 -20.09 -7.33 5.35
CA THR A 682 -18.82 -7.05 4.65
C THR A 682 -17.93 -8.28 4.44
N ARG A 683 -17.95 -9.24 5.38
CA ARG A 683 -17.00 -10.35 5.51
C ARG A 683 -15.53 -9.89 5.61
N THR A 684 -15.32 -8.67 6.09
CA THR A 684 -13.98 -8.12 6.37
C THR A 684 -13.35 -8.81 7.58
N LEU A 685 -12.06 -8.61 7.80
CA LEU A 685 -11.29 -9.21 8.89
C LEU A 685 -11.60 -8.56 10.26
N PRO A 686 -12.01 -9.35 11.27
CA PRO A 686 -11.91 -8.96 12.67
C PRO A 686 -10.43 -8.99 13.13
N ILE A 687 -10.05 -8.03 13.97
CA ILE A 687 -8.67 -7.80 14.39
C ILE A 687 -8.47 -8.25 15.84
N PHE A 688 -8.38 -9.56 16.07
CA PHE A 688 -8.16 -10.10 17.42
C PHE A 688 -6.71 -9.92 17.86
N ARG A 689 -6.48 -9.60 19.14
CA ARG A 689 -5.11 -9.54 19.70
C ARG A 689 -4.51 -10.92 19.96
N GLY A 690 -5.35 -11.93 20.13
CA GLY A 690 -4.93 -13.32 20.28
C GLY A 690 -6.08 -14.30 20.21
N ARG A 691 -5.75 -15.58 20.41
CA ARG A 691 -6.71 -16.69 20.25
C ARG A 691 -7.90 -16.61 21.19
N ARG A 692 -7.67 -16.25 22.46
CA ARG A 692 -8.74 -16.14 23.46
C ARG A 692 -9.75 -15.04 23.09
N ASP A 693 -9.29 -13.93 22.52
CA ASP A 693 -10.18 -12.86 22.06
C ASP A 693 -11.09 -13.32 20.92
N ALA A 694 -10.55 -14.09 19.99
CA ALA A 694 -11.32 -14.68 18.90
C ALA A 694 -12.40 -15.63 19.45
N GLU A 695 -12.06 -16.52 20.38
CA GLU A 695 -13.03 -17.48 20.93
C GLU A 695 -14.16 -16.80 21.74
N ILE A 696 -13.83 -15.83 22.60
CA ILE A 696 -14.84 -15.08 23.36
C ILE A 696 -15.77 -14.34 22.40
N THR A 697 -15.21 -13.63 21.40
CA THR A 697 -16.01 -12.87 20.44
C THR A 697 -16.91 -13.78 19.61
N LYS A 698 -16.39 -14.90 19.08
CA LYS A 698 -17.20 -15.88 18.36
C LYS A 698 -18.33 -16.44 19.24
N ALA A 699 -18.05 -16.74 20.51
CA ALA A 699 -19.07 -17.24 21.43
C ALA A 699 -20.17 -16.21 21.71
N ILE A 700 -19.86 -14.90 21.69
CA ILE A 700 -20.86 -13.82 21.77
C ILE A 700 -21.73 -13.80 20.51
N TYR A 701 -21.13 -13.79 19.31
CA TYR A 701 -21.89 -13.72 18.05
C TYR A 701 -22.75 -14.97 17.79
N ARG A 702 -22.36 -16.15 18.30
CA ARG A 702 -23.20 -17.35 18.23
C ARG A 702 -24.48 -17.24 19.06
N ARG A 703 -24.54 -16.32 20.04
CA ARG A 703 -25.67 -16.15 20.97
C ARG A 703 -26.51 -14.91 20.67
N MET A 704 -25.93 -13.91 20.01
CA MET A 704 -26.54 -12.60 19.82
C MET A 704 -26.69 -12.28 18.33
N PRO A 705 -27.85 -11.76 17.89
CA PRO A 705 -27.97 -11.23 16.54
C PRO A 705 -27.11 -9.97 16.38
N VAL A 706 -26.75 -9.65 15.15
CA VAL A 706 -26.16 -8.35 14.83
C VAL A 706 -27.22 -7.24 14.86
N LEU A 707 -26.81 -6.00 15.07
CA LEU A 707 -27.70 -4.84 15.11
C LEU A 707 -28.54 -4.69 13.83
N TRP A 708 -27.92 -4.90 12.68
CA TRP A 708 -28.53 -4.79 11.37
C TRP A 708 -27.78 -5.65 10.34
N ARG A 709 -28.39 -6.76 9.94
CA ARG A 709 -27.99 -7.55 8.77
C ARG A 709 -28.70 -7.01 7.53
N GLU A 710 -27.96 -6.80 6.44
CA GLU A 710 -28.54 -6.25 5.21
C GLU A 710 -29.16 -7.34 4.32
N GLU A 711 -28.62 -8.56 4.33
CA GLU A 711 -29.07 -9.65 3.47
C GLU A 711 -29.09 -11.03 4.19
N PRO A 712 -30.28 -11.66 4.38
CA PRO A 712 -31.60 -11.01 4.31
C PRO A 712 -31.69 -9.86 5.33
N GLU A 713 -32.53 -8.87 5.06
CA GLU A 713 -32.64 -7.70 5.93
C GLU A 713 -33.22 -8.10 7.30
N GLU A 714 -32.39 -8.02 8.34
CA GLU A 714 -32.78 -8.22 9.74
C GLU A 714 -32.34 -7.02 10.55
N ASN A 715 -33.33 -6.23 10.98
CA ASN A 715 -33.13 -5.03 11.79
C ASN A 715 -34.08 -5.07 13.00
N PRO A 716 -33.68 -5.73 14.11
CA PRO A 716 -34.54 -5.93 15.28
C PRO A 716 -35.03 -4.62 15.90
N TRP A 717 -34.18 -3.58 15.89
CA TRP A 717 -34.48 -2.26 16.44
C TRP A 717 -35.17 -1.31 15.45
N GLY A 718 -35.25 -1.67 14.17
CA GLY A 718 -35.64 -0.73 13.12
C GLY A 718 -34.76 0.52 13.12
N VAL A 719 -33.46 0.34 13.39
CA VAL A 719 -32.50 1.44 13.50
C VAL A 719 -32.17 2.03 12.14
N SER A 720 -32.07 3.36 12.07
CA SER A 720 -31.46 4.07 10.95
C SER A 720 -30.41 5.05 11.47
N PHE A 721 -29.42 5.38 10.63
CA PHE A 721 -28.32 6.28 11.01
C PHE A 721 -28.42 7.62 10.31
N ARG A 722 -27.89 8.66 10.96
CA ARG A 722 -27.69 9.98 10.36
C ARG A 722 -26.33 10.54 10.76
N GLN A 723 -25.62 11.16 9.82
CA GLN A 723 -24.30 11.77 10.08
C GLN A 723 -24.43 13.13 10.79
N GLY A 724 -24.91 13.12 12.04
CA GLY A 724 -25.30 14.32 12.76
C GLY A 724 -26.43 15.09 12.07
N LEU A 725 -26.67 16.33 12.49
CA LEU A 725 -27.62 17.24 11.84
C LEU A 725 -26.90 18.25 10.94
N PHE A 726 -25.67 18.65 11.29
CA PHE A 726 -24.92 19.67 10.57
C PHE A 726 -23.52 19.19 10.19
N ASN A 727 -23.11 19.43 8.95
CA ASN A 727 -21.73 19.26 8.52
C ASN A 727 -20.93 20.52 8.85
N MET A 728 -19.86 20.38 9.63
CA MET A 728 -19.11 21.53 10.14
C MET A 728 -18.45 22.40 9.05
N ALA A 729 -18.27 21.87 7.84
CA ALA A 729 -17.69 22.61 6.71
C ALA A 729 -18.76 23.14 5.74
N PHE A 730 -19.72 22.32 5.33
CA PHE A 730 -20.72 22.72 4.33
C PHE A 730 -21.82 23.61 4.90
N ASP A 731 -22.18 23.43 6.17
CA ASP A 731 -23.27 24.17 6.83
C ASP A 731 -22.77 25.36 7.64
N SER A 732 -21.49 25.73 7.53
CA SER A 732 -20.88 26.77 8.37
C SER A 732 -21.56 28.15 8.25
N GLY A 733 -22.26 28.41 7.15
CA GLY A 733 -23.06 29.62 6.96
C GLY A 733 -24.28 29.75 7.87
N LEU A 734 -24.71 28.65 8.52
CA LEU A 734 -25.82 28.61 9.46
C LEU A 734 -25.40 28.86 10.92
N PHE A 735 -24.09 28.87 11.21
CA PHE A 735 -23.59 28.89 12.58
C PHE A 735 -23.52 30.33 13.12
N ARG A 736 -23.92 30.51 14.38
CA ARG A 736 -23.87 31.77 15.13
C ARG A 736 -22.97 31.60 16.36
N THR A 737 -22.16 32.60 16.68
CA THR A 737 -21.24 32.55 17.83
C THR A 737 -21.86 33.02 19.14
N GLU A 738 -23.05 33.62 19.07
CA GLU A 738 -23.79 34.13 20.23
C GLU A 738 -25.19 33.51 20.29
N PRO A 739 -25.75 33.32 21.50
CA PRO A 739 -27.13 32.90 21.67
C PRO A 739 -28.12 33.96 21.15
N GLY A 740 -29.35 33.54 20.85
CA GLY A 740 -30.39 34.44 20.36
C GLY A 740 -31.76 33.77 20.35
N GLU A 741 -32.80 34.57 20.13
CA GLU A 741 -34.17 34.07 20.02
C GLU A 741 -34.30 33.07 18.85
N GLY A 742 -34.91 31.91 19.11
CA GLY A 742 -35.03 30.84 18.13
C GLY A 742 -33.72 30.09 17.80
N LEU A 743 -32.61 30.42 18.47
CA LEU A 743 -31.35 29.71 18.34
C LEU A 743 -31.17 28.66 19.43
N VAL A 744 -30.40 27.64 19.10
CA VAL A 744 -30.24 26.42 19.88
C VAL A 744 -28.79 25.99 19.86
N ARG A 745 -28.35 25.26 20.88
CA ARG A 745 -26.94 24.87 21.02
C ARG A 745 -26.53 23.91 19.91
N LEU A 746 -25.36 24.12 19.31
CA LEU A 746 -24.72 23.14 18.42
C LEU A 746 -23.71 22.32 19.20
N TYR A 747 -24.08 21.08 19.54
CA TYR A 747 -23.19 20.14 20.21
C TYR A 747 -22.14 19.57 19.24
N GLU A 748 -20.90 19.56 19.71
CA GLU A 748 -19.84 18.78 19.10
C GLU A 748 -19.63 17.46 19.86
N ALA A 749 -19.15 16.44 19.16
CA ALA A 749 -18.91 15.12 19.72
C ALA A 749 -18.04 15.13 21.00
N LYS A 750 -17.08 16.07 21.10
CA LYS A 750 -16.19 16.22 22.27
C LYS A 750 -16.88 16.78 23.52
N MET A 751 -18.09 17.35 23.39
CA MET A 751 -18.91 17.84 24.51
C MET A 751 -19.69 16.73 25.21
N LEU A 752 -19.75 15.54 24.60
CA LEU A 752 -20.56 14.41 25.03
C LEU A 752 -19.68 13.24 25.48
N HIS A 753 -20.10 12.54 26.53
CA HIS A 753 -19.49 11.31 26.99
C HIS A 753 -20.55 10.34 27.51
N GLN A 754 -20.16 9.09 27.79
CA GLN A 754 -21.04 8.08 28.36
C GLN A 754 -21.69 8.58 29.66
N PHE A 755 -23.01 8.55 29.70
CA PHE A 755 -23.88 9.05 30.75
C PHE A 755 -23.68 10.54 31.09
N ASP A 756 -23.10 11.33 30.18
CA ASP A 756 -22.74 12.71 30.44
C ASP A 756 -22.87 13.58 29.18
N HIS A 757 -24.01 14.27 29.04
CA HIS A 757 -24.22 15.22 27.95
C HIS A 757 -23.56 16.58 28.20
N ARG A 758 -23.00 16.79 29.41
CA ARG A 758 -22.29 18.01 29.81
C ARG A 758 -20.84 17.67 30.14
N TRP A 759 -20.20 16.88 29.29
CA TRP A 759 -18.81 16.45 29.51
C TRP A 759 -17.84 17.62 29.37
N ALA A 760 -18.03 18.45 28.33
CA ALA A 760 -17.22 19.64 28.08
C ALA A 760 -18.06 20.85 27.69
N THR A 761 -17.51 22.04 27.98
CA THR A 761 -18.07 23.36 27.67
C THR A 761 -17.01 24.21 26.98
N TYR A 762 -17.44 25.13 26.13
CA TYR A 762 -16.58 26.14 25.55
C TYR A 762 -16.53 27.39 26.42
N GLU A 763 -15.35 28.00 26.49
CA GLU A 763 -15.13 29.31 27.08
C GLU A 763 -13.97 30.02 26.40
N THR A 764 -13.85 31.34 26.61
CA THR A 764 -12.71 32.11 26.11
C THR A 764 -11.56 32.00 27.11
N ILE A 765 -10.53 31.23 26.76
CA ILE A 765 -9.30 31.05 27.54
C ILE A 765 -8.19 31.85 26.87
N ASN A 766 -7.60 32.82 27.58
CA ASN A 766 -6.51 33.66 27.06
C ASN A 766 -6.83 34.40 25.74
N GLY A 767 -8.11 34.72 25.49
CA GLY A 767 -8.56 35.39 24.26
C GLY A 767 -8.86 34.44 23.10
N GLU A 768 -8.66 33.13 23.25
CA GLU A 768 -9.03 32.11 22.29
C GLU A 768 -10.21 31.28 22.80
N VAL A 769 -11.10 30.87 21.90
CA VAL A 769 -12.22 29.99 22.26
C VAL A 769 -11.71 28.56 22.30
N ASP A 770 -11.74 27.94 23.49
CA ASP A 770 -11.33 26.56 23.68
C ASP A 770 -12.34 25.80 24.56
N SER A 771 -12.29 24.48 24.51
CA SER A 771 -13.17 23.58 25.25
C SER A 771 -12.47 23.01 26.48
N ARG A 772 -13.13 23.05 27.64
CA ARG A 772 -12.71 22.38 28.87
C ARG A 772 -13.77 21.44 29.42
N GLN A 773 -13.38 20.52 30.30
CA GLN A 773 -14.36 19.69 31.03
C GLN A 773 -15.10 20.53 32.08
N LEU A 774 -16.38 20.23 32.31
CA LEU A 774 -17.09 20.79 33.46
C LEU A 774 -16.52 20.21 34.75
N THR A 775 -16.36 21.08 35.75
CA THR A 775 -15.95 20.73 37.11
C THR A 775 -17.04 19.94 37.84
N LEU A 776 -16.68 19.31 38.96
CA LEU A 776 -17.65 18.58 39.78
C LEU A 776 -18.74 19.52 40.34
N GLU A 777 -18.37 20.71 40.80
CA GLU A 777 -19.30 21.72 41.33
C GLU A 777 -20.30 22.18 40.26
N GLU A 778 -19.84 22.44 39.04
CA GLU A 778 -20.71 22.76 37.90
C GLU A 778 -21.67 21.60 37.59
N LYS A 779 -21.19 20.35 37.60
CA LYS A 779 -22.05 19.17 37.34
C LYS A 779 -23.08 18.91 38.43
N GLN A 780 -22.76 19.25 39.68
CA GLN A 780 -23.68 19.14 40.82
C GLN A 780 -24.83 20.16 40.75
N ASN A 781 -24.66 21.25 40.00
CA ASN A 781 -25.74 22.18 39.74
C ASN A 781 -26.54 21.74 38.50
N PRO A 782 -27.82 21.34 38.65
CA PRO A 782 -28.64 20.88 37.52
C PRO A 782 -29.01 21.99 36.53
N ALA A 783 -28.83 23.26 36.88
CA ALA A 783 -29.10 24.41 36.01
C ALA A 783 -27.91 24.81 35.12
N VAL A 784 -26.69 24.32 35.41
CA VAL A 784 -25.50 24.64 34.61
C VAL A 784 -25.50 23.80 33.35
N LEU A 785 -25.56 24.43 32.18
CA LEU A 785 -25.60 23.74 30.90
C LEU A 785 -24.27 23.89 30.16
N ALA A 786 -23.92 22.90 29.33
CA ALA A 786 -22.73 22.99 28.47
C ALA A 786 -22.90 24.11 27.45
N GLN A 787 -21.93 25.04 27.41
CA GLN A 787 -21.90 26.13 26.43
C GLN A 787 -21.24 25.62 25.15
N PRO A 788 -21.90 25.79 23.98
CA PRO A 788 -21.32 25.40 22.70
C PRO A 788 -20.43 26.51 22.16
N GLN A 789 -19.60 26.19 21.16
CA GLN A 789 -18.92 27.20 20.36
C GLN A 789 -19.89 27.92 19.41
N TYR A 790 -20.93 27.22 18.96
CA TYR A 790 -21.87 27.70 17.96
C TYR A 790 -23.33 27.42 18.33
N TRP A 791 -24.21 28.22 17.76
CA TRP A 791 -25.66 28.14 17.84
C TRP A 791 -26.25 28.04 16.43
N VAL A 792 -27.37 27.33 16.30
CA VAL A 792 -28.09 27.11 15.03
C VAL A 792 -29.59 27.37 15.19
N PRO A 793 -30.33 27.69 14.12
CA PRO A 793 -31.78 27.88 14.24
C PRO A 793 -32.54 26.62 14.65
N ARG A 794 -33.53 26.73 15.53
CA ARG A 794 -34.40 25.62 15.96
C ARG A 794 -35.13 24.98 14.78
N SER A 795 -35.66 25.81 13.87
CA SER A 795 -36.34 25.36 12.65
C SER A 795 -35.48 24.44 11.79
N GLU A 796 -34.16 24.68 11.74
CA GLU A 796 -33.21 23.85 10.99
C GLU A 796 -33.01 22.46 11.63
N VAL A 797 -33.08 22.37 12.96
CA VAL A 797 -33.07 21.09 13.70
C VAL A 797 -34.38 20.35 13.45
N ASP A 798 -35.51 21.01 13.65
CA ASP A 798 -36.84 20.43 13.52
C ASP A 798 -37.08 19.91 12.09
N ASN A 799 -36.75 20.71 11.06
CA ASN A 799 -36.89 20.32 9.66
C ASN A 799 -36.03 19.10 9.30
N ARG A 800 -34.83 18.96 9.89
CA ARG A 800 -33.95 17.82 9.63
C ARG A 800 -34.47 16.54 10.29
N LEU A 801 -35.18 16.64 11.43
CA LEU A 801 -35.75 15.51 12.16
C LEU A 801 -37.20 15.17 11.78
N LEU A 802 -37.89 16.08 11.08
CA LEU A 802 -39.29 15.96 10.73
C LEU A 802 -39.62 14.61 10.07
N GLY A 803 -40.60 13.91 10.64
CA GLY A 803 -41.06 12.60 10.17
C GLY A 803 -40.08 11.44 10.41
N ARG A 804 -39.01 11.67 11.19
CA ARG A 804 -37.98 10.66 11.48
C ARG A 804 -37.77 10.38 12.96
N TRP A 805 -38.05 11.37 13.82
CA TRP A 805 -37.87 11.27 15.26
C TRP A 805 -38.83 12.22 15.98
N ASP A 806 -39.49 11.74 17.03
CA ASP A 806 -40.55 12.46 17.76
C ASP A 806 -40.22 12.69 19.24
N LYS A 807 -39.03 12.27 19.71
CA LYS A 807 -38.60 12.44 21.11
C LYS A 807 -37.91 13.78 21.32
N GLY A 808 -38.09 14.35 22.51
CA GLY A 808 -37.47 15.61 22.94
C GLY A 808 -35.97 15.52 23.28
N TRP A 809 -35.31 14.44 22.86
CA TRP A 809 -33.91 14.12 23.11
C TRP A 809 -33.34 13.32 21.93
N LEU A 810 -32.03 13.32 21.76
CA LEU A 810 -31.31 12.60 20.70
C LEU A 810 -30.33 11.60 21.30
N MET A 811 -30.01 10.55 20.54
CA MET A 811 -28.99 9.57 20.90
C MET A 811 -28.03 9.34 19.75
N GLY A 812 -26.76 9.22 20.07
CA GLY A 812 -25.72 9.01 19.09
C GLY A 812 -24.43 8.49 19.70
N TRP A 813 -23.37 8.54 18.92
CA TRP A 813 -22.04 8.13 19.35
C TRP A 813 -20.99 9.06 18.77
N ARG A 814 -19.80 9.07 19.38
CA ARG A 814 -18.63 9.76 18.82
C ARG A 814 -18.04 8.91 17.69
N ASP A 815 -17.99 9.42 16.47
CA ASP A 815 -17.42 8.68 15.34
C ASP A 815 -15.91 8.46 15.51
N ILE A 816 -15.18 9.45 16.02
CA ILE A 816 -13.76 9.34 16.33
C ILE A 816 -13.58 8.52 17.60
N CYS A 817 -12.90 7.39 17.48
CA CYS A 817 -12.57 6.50 18.58
C CYS A 817 -11.22 5.81 18.35
N ARG A 818 -10.61 5.28 19.40
CA ARG A 818 -9.41 4.43 19.28
C ARG A 818 -9.60 3.17 20.10
N ASN A 819 -9.07 2.06 19.59
CA ASN A 819 -9.08 0.78 20.30
C ASN A 819 -8.08 0.74 21.48
N THR A 820 -7.24 1.77 21.62
CA THR A 820 -6.30 1.97 22.72
C THR A 820 -6.85 2.88 23.81
N ASP A 821 -7.88 3.68 23.55
CA ASP A 821 -8.44 4.61 24.54
C ASP A 821 -9.07 3.86 25.73
N VAL A 822 -9.39 4.59 26.81
CA VAL A 822 -10.08 4.02 28.00
C VAL A 822 -11.41 3.37 27.60
N ARG A 823 -12.12 3.94 26.62
CA ARG A 823 -13.34 3.41 26.00
C ARG A 823 -13.25 3.60 24.49
N THR A 824 -13.61 2.58 23.73
CA THR A 824 -13.64 2.65 22.27
C THR A 824 -15.02 3.09 21.77
N THR A 825 -16.10 2.65 22.41
CA THR A 825 -17.45 3.16 22.11
C THR A 825 -17.83 4.23 23.12
N ILE A 826 -18.06 5.45 22.64
CA ILE A 826 -18.63 6.54 23.44
C ILE A 826 -19.98 6.94 22.84
N ALA A 827 -21.05 6.39 23.40
CA ALA A 827 -22.42 6.78 23.09
C ALA A 827 -22.92 7.84 24.09
N GLY A 828 -23.87 8.67 23.67
CA GLY A 828 -24.49 9.70 24.51
C GLY A 828 -25.98 9.90 24.20
N ILE A 829 -26.74 10.23 25.22
CA ILE A 829 -28.07 10.85 25.11
C ILE A 829 -27.89 12.35 25.36
N MET A 830 -28.56 13.18 24.58
CA MET A 830 -28.52 14.64 24.68
C MET A 830 -29.91 15.24 24.46
N PRO A 831 -30.17 16.49 24.87
CA PRO A 831 -31.41 17.18 24.55
C PRO A 831 -31.60 17.34 23.03
N MET A 832 -32.82 17.56 22.56
CA MET A 832 -33.10 17.80 21.13
C MET A 832 -32.55 19.17 20.68
N GLU A 833 -31.27 19.19 20.33
CA GLU A 833 -30.49 20.37 19.96
C GLU A 833 -29.74 20.12 18.63
N GLY A 834 -28.99 21.12 18.16
CA GLY A 834 -28.12 20.94 16.99
C GLY A 834 -26.95 20.01 17.33
N VAL A 835 -26.51 19.19 16.37
CA VAL A 835 -25.34 18.31 16.57
C VAL A 835 -24.51 18.16 15.29
N GLY A 836 -23.19 18.24 15.43
CA GLY A 836 -22.24 18.13 14.33
C GLY A 836 -22.05 16.70 13.79
N ASN A 837 -21.52 16.60 12.57
CA ASN A 837 -21.35 15.33 11.82
C ASN A 837 -20.39 14.31 12.45
N LYS A 838 -19.67 14.69 13.51
CA LYS A 838 -18.79 13.81 14.31
C LYS A 838 -19.50 13.12 15.48
N PHE A 839 -20.78 13.42 15.69
CA PHE A 839 -21.65 12.66 16.57
C PHE A 839 -22.85 12.11 15.79
N PRO A 840 -22.69 10.99 15.05
CA PRO A 840 -23.78 10.43 14.30
C PRO A 840 -24.90 9.92 15.21
N LEU A 841 -26.12 9.91 14.69
CA LEU A 841 -27.34 9.64 15.44
C LEU A 841 -27.91 8.25 15.14
N PHE A 842 -28.45 7.62 16.18
CA PHE A 842 -29.31 6.46 16.10
C PHE A 842 -30.78 6.91 16.12
N LEU A 843 -31.56 6.52 15.13
CA LEU A 843 -33.01 6.72 15.10
C LEU A 843 -33.68 5.35 15.16
N ILE A 844 -34.37 5.06 16.27
CA ILE A 844 -34.98 3.75 16.56
C ILE A 844 -36.47 3.81 16.22
N ALA A 845 -36.93 3.00 15.26
CA ALA A 845 -38.33 2.96 14.87
C ALA A 845 -39.15 1.87 15.59
N LYS A 846 -38.53 0.77 16.02
CA LYS A 846 -39.21 -0.33 16.73
C LYS A 846 -38.88 -0.29 18.22
N ASN A 847 -39.91 -0.39 19.06
CA ASN A 847 -39.80 -0.31 20.52
C ASN A 847 -38.98 0.92 21.00
N PRO A 848 -39.27 2.14 20.51
CA PRO A 848 -38.51 3.34 20.88
C PRO A 848 -38.52 3.63 22.39
N GLU A 849 -39.51 3.13 23.13
CA GLU A 849 -39.57 3.17 24.59
C GLU A 849 -38.42 2.40 25.26
N LEU A 850 -37.80 1.43 24.58
CA LEU A 850 -36.63 0.67 25.07
C LEU A 850 -35.29 1.28 24.63
N ALA A 851 -35.27 2.49 24.06
CA ALA A 851 -34.04 3.13 23.61
C ALA A 851 -33.02 3.36 24.74
N PHE A 852 -33.45 3.46 26.00
CA PHE A 852 -32.55 3.54 27.15
C PHE A 852 -31.82 2.20 27.43
N CYS A 853 -32.45 1.05 27.14
CA CYS A 853 -31.81 -0.26 27.19
C CYS A 853 -30.75 -0.40 26.10
N PHE A 854 -31.09 0.02 24.87
CA PHE A 854 -30.13 0.10 23.77
C PHE A 854 -28.93 0.99 24.12
N TYR A 855 -29.19 2.17 24.69
CA TYR A 855 -28.14 3.08 25.15
C TYR A 855 -27.22 2.45 26.20
N ALA A 856 -27.80 1.79 27.20
CA ALA A 856 -27.03 1.11 28.25
C ALA A 856 -26.16 -0.02 27.66
N ASN A 857 -26.68 -0.75 26.67
CA ASN A 857 -25.94 -1.79 25.96
C ASN A 857 -24.70 -1.22 25.24
N LEU A 858 -24.87 -0.12 24.49
CA LEU A 858 -23.74 0.57 23.83
C LEU A 858 -22.69 1.08 24.83
N CYS A 859 -23.08 1.32 26.07
CA CYS A 859 -22.20 1.78 27.14
C CYS A 859 -21.55 0.65 27.94
N ALA A 860 -21.90 -0.62 27.69
CA ALA A 860 -21.38 -1.76 28.43
C ALA A 860 -19.93 -2.13 28.03
N PHE A 861 -19.14 -2.65 28.97
CA PHE A 861 -17.78 -3.12 28.68
C PHE A 861 -17.74 -4.31 27.73
N VAL A 862 -18.71 -5.22 27.78
CA VAL A 862 -18.79 -6.35 26.84
C VAL A 862 -18.97 -5.87 25.40
N PHE A 863 -19.78 -4.83 25.17
CA PHE A 863 -19.95 -4.22 23.87
C PHE A 863 -18.67 -3.48 23.43
N ASP A 864 -18.07 -2.68 24.30
CA ASP A 864 -16.81 -1.97 24.03
C ASP A 864 -15.67 -2.93 23.68
N TYR A 865 -15.62 -4.07 24.38
CA TYR A 865 -14.67 -5.15 24.12
C TYR A 865 -14.83 -5.70 22.70
N VAL A 866 -16.04 -6.05 22.28
CA VAL A 866 -16.29 -6.51 20.90
C VAL A 866 -15.94 -5.41 19.88
N THR A 867 -16.25 -4.15 20.18
CA THR A 867 -15.86 -3.01 19.34
C THR A 867 -14.35 -2.96 19.12
N ARG A 868 -13.54 -3.14 20.17
CA ARG A 868 -12.06 -3.13 20.07
C ARG A 868 -11.52 -4.20 19.11
N GLN A 869 -12.17 -5.36 19.07
CA GLN A 869 -11.78 -6.48 18.21
C GLN A 869 -12.18 -6.27 16.74
N LYS A 870 -12.91 -5.20 16.40
CA LYS A 870 -13.35 -4.90 15.03
C LYS A 870 -12.86 -3.55 14.51
N MET A 871 -12.24 -2.73 15.36
CA MET A 871 -11.85 -1.36 15.04
C MET A 871 -10.45 -1.26 14.40
N GLY A 872 -10.40 -1.37 13.07
CA GLY A 872 -9.16 -1.28 12.28
C GLY A 872 -8.52 0.10 12.27
N GLY A 873 -9.34 1.16 12.27
CA GLY A 873 -8.93 2.56 12.21
C GLY A 873 -9.46 3.40 13.38
N THR A 874 -9.54 4.72 13.18
CA THR A 874 -9.97 5.68 14.23
C THR A 874 -11.40 6.19 14.08
N THR A 875 -12.18 5.63 13.16
CA THR A 875 -13.54 6.09 12.85
C THR A 875 -14.52 4.93 12.90
N LEU A 876 -15.52 5.03 13.78
CA LEU A 876 -16.60 4.06 13.95
C LEU A 876 -17.68 4.28 12.89
N ASN A 877 -17.42 3.79 11.67
CA ASN A 877 -18.30 3.93 10.52
C ASN A 877 -19.58 3.08 10.65
N PHE A 878 -20.64 3.45 9.90
CA PHE A 878 -21.93 2.76 9.93
C PHE A 878 -21.82 1.27 9.58
N PHE A 879 -21.04 0.91 8.56
CA PHE A 879 -20.87 -0.48 8.16
C PHE A 879 -20.26 -1.35 9.28
N ILE A 880 -19.49 -0.76 10.20
CA ILE A 880 -18.95 -1.49 11.36
C ILE A 880 -20.07 -1.67 12.40
N ILE A 881 -20.79 -0.59 12.73
CA ILE A 881 -21.85 -0.59 13.76
C ILE A 881 -23.00 -1.53 13.42
N LYS A 882 -23.42 -1.58 12.15
CA LYS A 882 -24.50 -2.48 11.68
C LYS A 882 -24.27 -3.93 12.10
N GLN A 883 -23.02 -4.36 12.11
CA GLN A 883 -22.66 -5.76 12.33
C GLN A 883 -22.08 -6.01 13.73
N PHE A 884 -22.35 -5.15 14.72
CA PHE A 884 -22.08 -5.47 16.13
C PHE A 884 -23.17 -6.34 16.75
N PRO A 885 -22.82 -7.21 17.70
CA PRO A 885 -23.81 -7.97 18.44
C PRO A 885 -24.50 -7.02 19.41
N VAL A 886 -25.80 -6.87 19.28
CA VAL A 886 -26.62 -6.00 20.13
C VAL A 886 -27.81 -6.82 20.59
N LEU A 887 -28.07 -6.83 21.90
CA LEU A 887 -29.24 -7.46 22.48
C LEU A 887 -30.52 -6.94 21.79
N PRO A 888 -31.37 -7.81 21.24
CA PRO A 888 -32.62 -7.37 20.63
C PRO A 888 -33.62 -6.93 21.71
N PRO A 889 -34.66 -6.15 21.37
CA PRO A 889 -35.63 -5.61 22.34
C PRO A 889 -36.22 -6.66 23.30
N GLU A 890 -36.51 -7.87 22.81
CA GLU A 890 -37.07 -8.98 23.57
C GLU A 890 -36.13 -9.54 24.65
N ALA A 891 -34.80 -9.33 24.51
CA ALA A 891 -33.82 -9.91 25.42
C ALA A 891 -33.73 -9.21 26.78
N TYR A 892 -34.28 -7.99 26.93
CA TYR A 892 -34.25 -7.28 28.21
C TYR A 892 -35.28 -7.83 29.20
N GLY A 893 -36.46 -8.25 28.72
CA GLY A 893 -37.50 -8.90 29.51
C GLY A 893 -37.69 -8.29 30.91
N LYS A 894 -37.53 -9.11 31.95
CA LYS A 894 -37.67 -8.71 33.37
C LYS A 894 -36.67 -7.65 33.85
N TRP A 895 -35.58 -7.43 33.12
CA TRP A 895 -34.52 -6.48 33.50
C TRP A 895 -34.77 -5.06 33.01
N GLU A 896 -35.78 -4.85 32.17
CA GLU A 896 -36.12 -3.54 31.61
C GLU A 896 -36.28 -2.47 32.69
N GLY A 897 -37.15 -2.68 33.69
CA GLY A 897 -37.34 -1.73 34.79
C GLY A 897 -36.06 -1.52 35.64
N TRP A 898 -35.28 -2.57 35.86
CA TRP A 898 -34.02 -2.50 36.62
C TRP A 898 -32.96 -1.67 35.90
N ILE A 899 -32.88 -1.77 34.57
CA ILE A 899 -32.02 -0.94 33.72
C ILE A 899 -32.55 0.50 33.69
N ARG A 900 -33.87 0.69 33.55
CA ARG A 900 -34.53 2.00 33.50
C ARG A 900 -34.14 2.86 34.69
N GLU A 901 -34.29 2.35 35.91
CA GLU A 901 -33.94 3.09 37.14
C GLU A 901 -32.49 3.58 37.14
N ARG A 902 -31.55 2.75 36.71
CA ARG A 902 -30.11 3.06 36.68
C ARG A 902 -29.76 4.05 35.60
N VAL A 903 -30.29 3.86 34.39
CA VAL A 903 -30.03 4.75 33.25
C VAL A 903 -30.64 6.12 33.50
N LEU A 904 -31.85 6.17 34.06
CA LEU A 904 -32.52 7.41 34.43
C LEU A 904 -31.66 8.22 35.42
N GLU A 905 -31.19 7.61 36.52
CA GLU A 905 -30.33 8.27 37.51
C GLU A 905 -28.96 8.68 36.91
N LEU A 906 -28.42 7.90 35.98
CA LEU A 906 -27.15 8.20 35.31
C LEU A 906 -27.27 9.33 34.28
N VAL A 907 -28.39 9.48 33.59
CA VAL A 907 -28.56 10.41 32.46
C VAL A 907 -29.22 11.72 32.90
N TYR A 908 -30.31 11.65 33.67
CA TYR A 908 -31.09 12.83 34.05
C TYR A 908 -30.46 13.58 35.23
N THR A 909 -29.40 14.34 34.94
CA THR A 909 -28.63 15.14 35.93
C THR A 909 -28.74 16.66 35.71
N ALA A 910 -29.45 17.08 34.67
CA ALA A 910 -29.65 18.48 34.30
C ALA A 910 -31.08 18.72 33.82
N THR A 911 -31.56 19.95 33.96
CA THR A 911 -32.94 20.32 33.62
C THR A 911 -33.27 20.16 32.14
N ASP A 912 -32.29 20.31 31.24
CA ASP A 912 -32.50 20.21 29.80
C ASP A 912 -32.71 18.78 29.28
N LEU A 913 -32.56 17.76 30.13
CA LEU A 913 -32.93 16.36 29.84
C LEU A 913 -34.27 15.95 30.46
N GLU A 914 -35.07 16.90 30.96
CA GLU A 914 -36.42 16.61 31.45
C GLU A 914 -37.30 15.84 30.45
N PRO A 915 -37.29 16.14 29.13
CA PRO A 915 -38.07 15.35 28.16
C PRO A 915 -37.71 13.86 28.16
N PHE A 916 -36.43 13.51 28.36
CA PHE A 916 -35.98 12.12 28.48
C PHE A 916 -36.53 11.48 29.76
N ALA A 917 -36.48 12.18 30.89
CA ALA A 917 -37.00 11.66 32.16
C ALA A 917 -38.51 11.40 32.12
N ARG A 918 -39.28 12.32 31.52
CA ARG A 918 -40.74 12.16 31.33
C ARG A 918 -41.07 10.96 30.45
N ASP A 919 -40.33 10.73 29.36
CA ASP A 919 -40.50 9.54 28.52
C ASP A 919 -40.28 8.23 29.28
N LEU A 920 -39.43 8.26 30.32
CA LEU A 920 -39.18 7.11 31.21
C LEU A 920 -40.16 7.01 32.38
N GLY A 921 -41.11 7.94 32.52
CA GLY A 921 -42.11 7.98 33.58
C GLY A 921 -41.67 8.68 34.86
N HIS A 922 -40.69 9.59 34.80
CA HIS A 922 -40.19 10.35 35.94
C HIS A 922 -40.48 11.85 35.81
N ASP A 923 -41.31 12.37 36.71
CA ASP A 923 -41.69 13.79 36.78
C ASP A 923 -40.97 14.56 37.91
N GLY A 924 -40.02 13.91 38.60
CA GLY A 924 -39.24 14.52 39.67
C GLY A 924 -38.10 15.43 39.18
N PRO A 925 -37.38 16.12 40.09
CA PRO A 925 -36.22 16.92 39.70
C PRO A 925 -35.05 16.05 39.19
N PRO A 926 -34.02 16.65 38.55
CA PRO A 926 -32.80 15.94 38.15
C PRO A 926 -32.09 15.30 39.34
N PHE A 927 -31.47 14.14 39.11
CA PHE A 927 -30.69 13.42 40.11
C PHE A 927 -29.36 14.14 40.39
N PRO A 928 -28.90 14.17 41.65
CA PRO A 928 -27.64 14.82 42.00
C PRO A 928 -26.45 14.10 41.36
N TRP A 929 -25.45 14.87 40.91
CA TRP A 929 -24.22 14.31 40.39
C TRP A 929 -23.32 13.79 41.53
N ASP A 930 -23.45 12.51 41.88
CA ASP A 930 -22.59 11.80 42.84
C ASP A 930 -21.65 10.82 42.12
N PRO A 931 -20.33 11.09 42.07
CA PRO A 931 -19.36 10.21 41.43
C PRO A 931 -19.36 8.77 41.94
N GLN A 932 -19.56 8.54 43.25
CA GLN A 932 -19.49 7.20 43.85
C GLN A 932 -20.78 6.41 43.60
N ARG A 933 -21.94 7.06 43.64
CA ARG A 933 -23.21 6.44 43.24
C ARG A 933 -23.21 6.09 41.75
N ARG A 934 -22.78 7.01 40.88
CA ARG A 934 -22.67 6.79 39.44
C ARG A 934 -21.70 5.66 39.10
N PHE A 935 -20.57 5.56 39.81
CA PHE A 935 -19.64 4.44 39.69
C PHE A 935 -20.33 3.09 39.97
N ARG A 936 -21.08 2.98 41.08
CA ARG A 936 -21.81 1.74 41.43
C ARG A 936 -22.86 1.37 40.38
N LEU A 937 -23.69 2.33 39.96
CA LEU A 937 -24.74 2.09 38.96
C LEU A 937 -24.17 1.58 37.63
N ARG A 938 -23.02 2.12 37.21
CA ARG A 938 -22.33 1.65 36.01
C ARG A 938 -21.80 0.22 36.18
N CYS A 939 -21.16 -0.09 37.32
CA CYS A 939 -20.69 -1.44 37.61
C CYS A 939 -21.84 -2.46 37.64
N GLU A 940 -23.01 -2.06 38.18
CA GLU A 940 -24.22 -2.87 38.19
C GLU A 940 -24.70 -3.15 36.76
N LEU A 941 -24.82 -2.12 35.91
CA LEU A 941 -25.19 -2.30 34.50
C LEU A 941 -24.19 -3.22 33.78
N ASP A 942 -22.90 -2.98 33.91
CA ASP A 942 -21.85 -3.78 33.26
C ASP A 942 -21.90 -5.26 33.69
N ALA A 943 -22.10 -5.54 34.99
CA ALA A 943 -22.27 -6.90 35.49
C ALA A 943 -23.49 -7.61 34.88
N LEU A 944 -24.62 -6.90 34.76
CA LEU A 944 -25.81 -7.44 34.09
C LEU A 944 -25.53 -7.69 32.61
N PHE A 945 -24.89 -6.76 31.89
CA PHE A 945 -24.61 -6.94 30.47
C PHE A 945 -23.64 -8.10 30.20
N PHE A 946 -22.62 -8.34 31.04
CA PHE A 946 -21.82 -9.56 30.90
C PHE A 946 -22.67 -10.82 30.97
N ARG A 947 -23.66 -10.86 31.87
CA ARG A 947 -24.59 -11.99 31.99
C ARG A 947 -25.53 -12.12 30.79
N LEU A 948 -26.13 -11.02 30.34
CA LEU A 948 -27.05 -11.01 29.20
C LEU A 948 -26.36 -11.45 27.89
N TYR A 949 -25.07 -11.15 27.74
CA TYR A 949 -24.24 -11.64 26.63
C TYR A 949 -23.77 -13.10 26.81
N GLY A 950 -24.09 -13.74 27.95
CA GLY A 950 -23.65 -15.10 28.27
C GLY A 950 -22.15 -15.22 28.55
N VAL A 951 -21.48 -14.13 28.89
CA VAL A 951 -20.04 -14.14 29.21
C VAL A 951 -19.84 -14.78 30.58
N SER A 952 -18.94 -15.77 30.64
CA SER A 952 -18.58 -16.44 31.90
C SER A 952 -17.91 -15.47 32.87
N ARG A 953 -17.91 -15.78 34.16
CA ARG A 953 -17.19 -14.96 35.16
C ARG A 953 -15.71 -14.80 34.80
N ASP A 954 -15.07 -15.87 34.35
CA ASP A 954 -13.65 -15.89 34.02
C ASP A 954 -13.36 -15.09 32.75
N ASP A 955 -14.24 -15.13 31.76
CA ASP A 955 -14.12 -14.30 30.56
C ASP A 955 -14.46 -12.84 30.84
N ALA A 956 -15.39 -12.54 31.75
CA ALA A 956 -15.64 -11.18 32.21
C ALA A 956 -14.38 -10.61 32.90
N ALA A 957 -13.73 -11.39 33.76
CA ALA A 957 -12.46 -11.00 34.39
C ALA A 957 -11.35 -10.77 33.36
N TYR A 958 -11.25 -11.64 32.34
CA TYR A 958 -10.31 -11.49 31.23
C TYR A 958 -10.58 -10.24 30.40
N ILE A 959 -11.84 -10.02 29.97
CA ILE A 959 -12.26 -8.86 29.19
C ILE A 959 -11.88 -7.58 29.93
N MET A 960 -12.25 -7.46 31.21
CA MET A 960 -11.87 -6.30 32.03
C MET A 960 -10.35 -6.12 32.09
N GLY A 961 -9.59 -7.23 32.14
CA GLY A 961 -8.13 -7.25 32.09
C GLY A 961 -7.53 -6.61 30.83
N THR A 962 -8.24 -6.58 29.70
CA THR A 962 -7.76 -5.99 28.44
C THR A 962 -7.83 -4.46 28.40
N PHE A 963 -8.53 -3.81 29.34
CA PHE A 963 -8.64 -2.36 29.42
C PHE A 963 -7.43 -1.74 30.14
N ASN A 964 -6.25 -1.86 29.53
CA ASN A 964 -4.96 -1.53 30.16
C ASN A 964 -4.88 -0.10 30.70
N ILE A 965 -5.29 0.92 29.94
CA ILE A 965 -5.24 2.32 30.41
C ILE A 965 -6.10 2.53 31.66
N MET A 966 -7.29 1.91 31.69
CA MET A 966 -8.16 1.98 32.86
C MET A 966 -7.52 1.30 34.06
N ARG A 967 -7.00 0.08 33.85
CA ARG A 967 -6.30 -0.68 34.88
C ARG A 967 -5.11 0.12 35.44
N GLU A 968 -4.26 0.67 34.59
CA GLU A 968 -3.10 1.45 35.01
C GLU A 968 -3.50 2.70 35.81
N LYS A 969 -4.53 3.42 35.34
CA LYS A 969 -5.06 4.59 36.05
C LYS A 969 -5.58 4.23 37.43
N GLU A 970 -6.39 3.19 37.56
CA GLU A 970 -6.94 2.76 38.85
C GLU A 970 -5.90 2.12 39.77
N MET A 971 -4.95 1.36 39.23
CA MET A 971 -3.83 0.83 40.01
C MET A 971 -2.95 1.96 40.56
N LYS A 972 -2.79 3.06 39.82
CA LYS A 972 -2.08 4.26 40.28
C LYS A 972 -2.86 5.00 41.37
N GLU A 973 -4.16 5.19 41.18
CA GLU A 973 -5.01 6.00 42.05
C GLU A 973 -5.48 5.25 43.32
N PHE A 974 -5.91 4.00 43.17
CA PHE A 974 -6.57 3.21 44.22
C PHE A 974 -5.77 1.97 44.66
N ARG A 975 -4.62 1.68 44.03
CA ARG A 975 -3.80 0.46 44.25
C ARG A 975 -4.51 -0.87 43.97
N THR A 976 -5.72 -0.82 43.43
CA THR A 976 -6.49 -1.99 42.97
C THR A 976 -7.23 -1.65 41.68
N PHE A 977 -7.64 -2.68 40.92
CA PHE A 977 -8.51 -2.52 39.76
C PHE A 977 -9.98 -2.50 40.22
N ARG A 978 -10.35 -1.41 40.90
CA ARG A 978 -11.63 -1.25 41.61
C ARG A 978 -12.84 -1.50 40.70
N THR A 979 -12.83 -1.02 39.45
CA THR A 979 -13.93 -1.23 38.51
C THR A 979 -14.14 -2.71 38.22
N ARG A 980 -13.08 -3.45 37.89
CA ARG A 980 -13.16 -4.90 37.64
C ARG A 980 -13.69 -5.63 38.87
N ASP A 981 -13.10 -5.36 40.04
CA ASP A 981 -13.42 -6.09 41.26
C ASP A 981 -14.88 -5.87 41.68
N GLU A 982 -15.39 -4.64 41.54
CA GLU A 982 -16.78 -4.31 41.84
C GLU A 982 -17.75 -4.93 40.82
N ILE A 983 -17.44 -4.89 39.52
CA ILE A 983 -18.24 -5.56 38.48
C ILE A 983 -18.34 -7.06 38.77
N LEU A 984 -17.22 -7.73 39.07
CA LEU A 984 -17.21 -9.16 39.36
C LEU A 984 -17.97 -9.49 40.65
N ARG A 985 -17.85 -8.64 41.68
CA ARG A 985 -18.64 -8.79 42.93
C ARG A 985 -20.14 -8.71 42.65
N VAL A 986 -20.58 -7.74 41.84
CA VAL A 986 -22.00 -7.63 41.46
C VAL A 986 -22.42 -8.79 40.57
N TYR A 987 -21.58 -9.21 39.62
CA TYR A 987 -21.81 -10.36 38.75
C TYR A 987 -22.07 -11.64 39.54
N ASP A 988 -21.29 -11.87 40.61
CA ASP A 988 -21.45 -13.00 41.52
C ASP A 988 -22.76 -12.88 42.34
N GLY A 989 -23.11 -11.66 42.76
CA GLY A 989 -24.33 -11.36 43.51
C GLY A 989 -25.64 -11.47 42.71
N LEU A 990 -25.59 -11.41 41.38
CA LEU A 990 -26.75 -11.60 40.50
C LEU A 990 -27.26 -13.06 40.45
N GLY A 991 -26.54 -14.02 41.05
CA GLY A 991 -26.96 -15.42 41.26
C GLY A 991 -26.75 -16.38 40.07
N PRO A 992 -26.73 -17.71 40.29
CA PRO A 992 -26.48 -18.73 39.26
C PRO A 992 -27.68 -19.12 38.37
N HIS A 993 -28.92 -18.72 38.71
CA HIS A 993 -30.13 -19.04 37.92
C HIS A 993 -30.29 -18.22 36.61
N PHE A 994 -29.17 -17.92 35.95
CA PHE A 994 -29.09 -17.08 34.76
C PHE A 994 -29.28 -17.87 33.44
N SER A 995 -29.43 -19.20 33.49
CA SER A 995 -29.40 -20.07 32.29
C SER A 995 -30.70 -20.80 31.94
N GLU A 996 -31.85 -20.46 32.53
CA GLU A 996 -33.14 -21.10 32.21
C GLU A 996 -34.26 -20.09 31.98
N THR A 997 -34.06 -19.21 31.01
CA THR A 997 -35.06 -18.51 30.17
C THR A 997 -34.29 -17.83 29.07
#